data_AF-A0A933Q058-F1
#
_entry.id   AF-A0A933Q058-F1
#
_cell.length_a   1.000
_cell.length_b   1.000
_cell.length_c   1.000
_cell.angle_alpha   90.00
_cell.angle_beta   90.00
_cell.angle_gamma   90.00
#
_symmetry.space_group_name_H-M   'P 1'
#
loop_
_entity.id
_entity.type
_entity.pdbx_description
1 polymer ?
#
loop_
_entity_poly.entity_id
_entity_poly.type
_entity_poly.pdbx_seq_one_letter_code
_entity_poly.pdbx_strand_id
1 'polypeptide(L)'
;MYLGFSTNCTLSGSIGSNFSRVHNAYNFGGGLYLDNTVDTIVDSVIRKNCNTIWWTGSNSSGGGVYVNRGSNITLNGAITENMSTAASSSTHGQPFICSGGGVYITNASHVTVNGIVSSNAVSASDTHGTHVVYSYGGGIACFNSTSIVLNTNILSNAGLANTTSLAGYAYGGGIYYEGTIPVISGTVINNIPDNLYPPYFNICYFAINSNARTTLDTNVAIYIEASNLQVMMLSTNSTFADASWEPIVSVKPWTFLTNGTAPEAMTIYAKFSNTALGYCTEIILDKITIGQNNFYIATSGSDTNDGAAPSAPLHSVQKAIDMCGSNATIYISQGTYTPGNGLSNISIAGSANGLVITNMKNINLLGGYDLAFSAATGVTTLNGQNSRVLYGENLSNIFISNFQFTTGNAAVGAGIFISNATLLRTTNITVTGCYGPQGGGAAFIFLTNSSIAGSFINNTFTPSDPAAYNAWGCGVYLGYSTNCTLSGSISSNFSRVHNAYNFGGGLYLDNTIGTTVDSVIKKNRNTIWWTGLNSSGGGVYVNRGSNITLNGAITENMSTAASSSTHGQPFICSGGGVYITNASYVTVNAIVSSNTVFASDTHGAHVVYSYGGGIACYNSTSIVLNTNILSNAALTNTSSLAGYANGGGIYYEGAIPAVFGTVSNNMPNNLYPP
;
A
#
# COMPACT_ATOMS: atom_id res chain seq x y z
N MET A 1 8.32 -11.95 -14.66
CA MET A 1 9.64 -12.04 -13.98
C MET A 1 10.71 -12.27 -15.03
N TYR A 2 11.86 -11.58 -14.97
CA TYR A 2 12.96 -11.73 -15.94
C TYR A 2 14.23 -12.25 -15.26
N LEU A 3 14.83 -13.30 -15.82
CA LEU A 3 16.12 -13.86 -15.42
C LEU A 3 17.01 -13.92 -16.68
N GLY A 4 17.96 -13.00 -16.76
CA GLY A 4 18.93 -12.92 -17.84
C GLY A 4 20.33 -13.30 -17.35
N PHE A 5 21.08 -14.08 -18.13
CA PHE A 5 22.50 -14.39 -17.89
C PHE A 5 22.78 -15.06 -16.52
N SER A 6 21.79 -15.73 -15.95
CA SER A 6 21.91 -16.38 -14.65
C SER A 6 22.46 -17.79 -14.77
N THR A 7 23.26 -18.23 -13.78
CA THR A 7 23.79 -19.59 -13.70
C THR A 7 23.41 -20.22 -12.35
N ASN A 8 23.08 -21.51 -12.32
CA ASN A 8 22.76 -22.28 -11.09
C ASN A 8 21.60 -21.70 -10.25
N CYS A 9 20.53 -21.23 -10.88
CA CYS A 9 19.38 -20.66 -10.17
C CYS A 9 18.30 -21.72 -9.91
N THR A 10 17.72 -21.69 -8.70
CA THR A 10 16.50 -22.46 -8.38
C THR A 10 15.38 -21.48 -8.03
N LEU A 11 14.25 -21.58 -8.72
CA LEU A 11 13.07 -20.76 -8.51
C LEU A 11 11.90 -21.66 -8.05
N SER A 12 11.43 -21.47 -6.82
CA SER A 12 10.31 -22.23 -6.25
C SER A 12 9.17 -21.32 -5.81
N GLY A 13 7.91 -21.76 -5.97
CA GLY A 13 6.72 -21.04 -5.52
C GLY A 13 5.59 -20.98 -6.55
N SER A 14 4.83 -19.90 -6.57
CA SER A 14 3.73 -19.68 -7.52
C SER A 14 3.91 -18.36 -8.26
N ILE A 15 3.84 -18.38 -9.59
CA ILE A 15 3.88 -17.21 -10.46
C ILE A 15 2.58 -17.17 -11.24
N GLY A 16 1.67 -16.25 -10.90
CA GLY A 16 0.41 -16.21 -11.61
C GLY A 16 -0.30 -14.87 -11.64
N SER A 17 -1.33 -14.80 -12.49
CA SER A 17 -2.17 -13.63 -12.69
C SER A 17 -1.41 -12.37 -13.16
N ASN A 18 -0.28 -12.55 -13.84
CA ASN A 18 0.44 -11.43 -14.44
C ASN A 18 -0.13 -11.08 -15.82
N PHE A 19 -0.25 -9.79 -16.13
CA PHE A 19 -0.76 -9.30 -17.41
C PHE A 19 0.27 -8.37 -18.04
N SER A 20 0.86 -8.80 -19.16
CA SER A 20 1.77 -7.99 -19.97
C SER A 20 1.08 -7.56 -21.26
N ARG A 21 0.98 -6.25 -21.50
CA ARG A 21 0.42 -5.70 -22.74
C ARG A 21 1.35 -4.67 -23.35
N VAL A 22 1.74 -4.92 -24.60
CA VAL A 22 2.68 -4.06 -25.34
C VAL A 22 2.05 -3.62 -26.65
N HIS A 23 2.43 -2.43 -27.11
CA HIS A 23 1.96 -1.83 -28.35
C HIS A 23 3.16 -1.65 -29.28
N ASN A 24 3.13 -2.23 -30.48
CA ASN A 24 4.19 -2.09 -31.49
C ASN A 24 5.60 -2.59 -31.08
N ALA A 25 5.69 -3.65 -30.27
CA ALA A 25 6.96 -4.32 -29.99
C ALA A 25 6.72 -5.81 -29.67
N TYR A 26 7.79 -6.60 -29.67
CA TYR A 26 7.76 -7.99 -29.23
C TYR A 26 7.47 -8.08 -27.72
N ASN A 27 6.68 -9.06 -27.32
CA ASN A 27 6.34 -9.30 -25.92
C ASN A 27 6.60 -10.77 -25.57
N PHE A 28 7.34 -10.99 -24.49
CA PHE A 28 7.90 -12.29 -24.13
C PHE A 28 7.63 -12.60 -22.66
N GLY A 29 7.15 -13.81 -22.36
CA GLY A 29 7.14 -14.37 -21.01
C GLY A 29 6.14 -13.69 -20.05
N GLY A 30 4.84 -13.94 -20.23
CA GLY A 30 3.79 -13.34 -19.41
C GLY A 30 3.95 -13.61 -17.91
N GLY A 31 4.47 -14.79 -17.52
CA GLY A 31 4.88 -15.09 -16.15
C GLY A 31 6.39 -14.97 -15.94
N LEU A 32 7.18 -15.70 -16.74
CA LEU A 32 8.63 -15.85 -16.60
C LEU A 32 9.35 -15.73 -17.95
N TYR A 33 10.43 -14.96 -17.98
CA TYR A 33 11.32 -14.83 -19.13
C TYR A 33 12.76 -15.22 -18.71
N LEU A 34 13.27 -16.31 -19.26
CA LEU A 34 14.64 -16.82 -19.13
C LEU A 34 15.44 -16.51 -20.41
N ASP A 35 16.43 -15.60 -20.35
CA ASP A 35 17.32 -15.30 -21.48
C ASP A 35 18.77 -15.66 -21.14
N ASN A 36 19.38 -16.53 -21.94
CA ASN A 36 20.77 -16.95 -21.78
C ASN A 36 21.09 -17.49 -20.37
N THR A 37 20.18 -18.30 -19.82
CA THR A 37 20.33 -18.88 -18.47
C THR A 37 20.91 -20.29 -18.55
N VAL A 38 21.72 -20.67 -17.56
CA VAL A 38 22.40 -21.97 -17.49
C VAL A 38 22.09 -22.66 -16.17
N ASP A 39 21.86 -23.98 -16.20
CA ASP A 39 21.64 -24.81 -15.01
C ASP A 39 20.52 -24.25 -14.10
N THR A 40 19.37 -23.93 -14.69
CA THR A 40 18.25 -23.30 -13.96
C THR A 40 17.11 -24.30 -13.73
N ILE A 41 16.72 -24.48 -12.47
CA ILE A 41 15.56 -25.29 -12.07
C ILE A 41 14.43 -24.34 -11.68
N VAL A 42 13.29 -24.47 -12.35
CA VAL A 42 12.06 -23.79 -11.97
C VAL A 42 11.13 -24.84 -11.41
N ASP A 43 10.91 -24.87 -10.11
CA ASP A 43 9.99 -25.78 -9.41
C ASP A 43 8.77 -25.01 -8.91
N SER A 44 7.92 -24.60 -9.85
CA SER A 44 6.87 -23.60 -9.57
C SER A 44 5.55 -23.90 -10.26
N VAL A 45 4.46 -23.39 -9.68
CA VAL A 45 3.15 -23.33 -10.33
C VAL A 45 3.04 -22.02 -11.10
N ILE A 46 2.98 -22.08 -12.43
CA ILE A 46 2.91 -20.91 -13.31
C ILE A 46 1.54 -20.87 -13.96
N ARG A 47 0.66 -19.96 -13.51
CA ARG A 47 -0.74 -19.98 -13.96
C ARG A 47 -1.42 -18.64 -14.19
N LYS A 48 -2.42 -18.60 -15.07
CA LYS A 48 -3.22 -17.39 -15.35
C LYS A 48 -2.41 -16.18 -15.79
N ASN A 49 -1.23 -16.39 -16.37
CA ASN A 49 -0.44 -15.29 -16.92
C ASN A 49 -0.88 -15.00 -18.36
N CYS A 50 -0.88 -13.73 -18.75
CA CYS A 50 -1.32 -13.30 -20.06
C CYS A 50 -0.30 -12.36 -20.70
N ASN A 51 0.10 -12.69 -21.92
CA ASN A 51 0.98 -11.90 -22.75
C ASN A 51 0.21 -11.43 -24.00
N THR A 52 -0.12 -10.14 -24.09
CA THR A 52 -0.92 -9.58 -25.19
C THR A 52 -0.11 -8.54 -25.97
N ILE A 53 -0.20 -8.57 -27.31
CA ILE A 53 0.25 -7.49 -28.17
C ILE A 53 -0.86 -7.06 -29.10
N TRP A 54 -1.05 -5.75 -29.21
CA TRP A 54 -1.89 -5.13 -30.24
C TRP A 54 -1.02 -4.29 -31.17
N TRP A 55 -1.26 -4.40 -32.48
CA TRP A 55 -0.64 -3.63 -33.61
C TRP A 55 0.43 -4.37 -34.44
N THR A 56 0.82 -3.76 -35.58
CA THR A 56 1.43 -4.37 -36.78
C THR A 56 2.70 -5.17 -36.53
N GLY A 57 2.85 -6.32 -37.20
CA GLY A 57 4.13 -7.03 -37.35
C GLY A 57 4.77 -7.52 -36.05
N SER A 58 3.97 -7.76 -35.01
CA SER A 58 4.46 -8.09 -33.68
C SER A 58 4.26 -9.57 -33.34
N ASN A 59 5.23 -10.15 -32.63
CA ASN A 59 5.14 -11.54 -32.16
C ASN A 59 4.96 -11.60 -30.64
N SER A 60 3.93 -12.32 -30.19
CA SER A 60 3.70 -12.61 -28.77
C SER A 60 4.14 -14.03 -28.48
N SER A 61 4.96 -14.24 -27.45
CA SER A 61 5.49 -15.57 -27.15
C SER A 61 5.63 -15.87 -25.67
N GLY A 62 5.26 -17.09 -25.27
CA GLY A 62 5.41 -17.57 -23.90
C GLY A 62 4.42 -16.92 -22.94
N GLY A 63 3.15 -17.32 -22.98
CA GLY A 63 2.13 -16.78 -22.06
C GLY A 63 2.47 -17.06 -20.60
N GLY A 64 2.96 -18.27 -20.31
CA GLY A 64 3.54 -18.63 -19.00
C GLY A 64 5.05 -18.38 -18.95
N VAL A 65 5.82 -19.15 -19.72
CA VAL A 65 7.28 -19.15 -19.71
C VAL A 65 7.84 -18.91 -21.11
N TYR A 66 8.84 -18.04 -21.21
CA TYR A 66 9.64 -17.82 -22.41
C TYR A 66 11.10 -18.14 -22.13
N VAL A 67 11.70 -19.03 -22.92
CA VAL A 67 13.09 -19.46 -22.82
C VAL A 67 13.83 -19.12 -24.11
N ASN A 68 14.89 -18.32 -24.01
CA ASN A 68 15.75 -17.96 -25.14
C ASN A 68 17.20 -18.25 -24.81
N ARG A 69 17.92 -18.95 -25.70
CA ARG A 69 19.38 -19.19 -25.58
C ARG A 69 19.84 -19.88 -24.29
N GLY A 70 18.93 -20.54 -23.57
CA GLY A 70 19.27 -21.21 -22.32
C GLY A 70 19.93 -22.58 -22.51
N SER A 71 20.70 -23.05 -21.53
CA SER A 71 21.25 -24.41 -21.50
C SER A 71 20.99 -25.12 -20.17
N ASN A 72 20.62 -26.41 -20.20
CA ASN A 72 20.34 -27.21 -18.99
C ASN A 72 19.23 -26.61 -18.12
N ILE A 73 18.11 -26.22 -18.73
CA ILE A 73 16.96 -25.68 -18.02
C ILE A 73 16.00 -26.81 -17.68
N THR A 74 15.57 -26.88 -16.43
CA THR A 74 14.53 -27.81 -15.97
C THR A 74 13.32 -27.03 -15.49
N LEU A 75 12.18 -27.20 -16.16
CA LEU A 75 10.88 -26.65 -15.75
C LEU A 75 10.09 -27.77 -15.06
N ASN A 76 10.05 -27.75 -13.74
CA ASN A 76 9.25 -28.62 -12.88
C ASN A 76 7.99 -27.91 -12.40
N GLY A 77 6.88 -28.64 -12.29
CA GLY A 77 5.64 -28.15 -11.68
C GLY A 77 4.47 -28.09 -12.67
N ALA A 78 3.53 -27.17 -12.43
CA ALA A 78 2.31 -27.03 -13.21
C ALA A 78 2.30 -25.69 -13.95
N ILE A 79 2.19 -25.73 -15.28
CA ILE A 79 2.10 -24.55 -16.15
C ILE A 79 0.70 -24.54 -16.76
N THR A 80 -0.23 -23.80 -16.16
CA THR A 80 -1.66 -23.92 -16.49
C THR A 80 -2.37 -22.60 -16.75
N GLU A 81 -3.38 -22.60 -17.61
CA GLU A 81 -4.26 -21.41 -17.81
C GLU A 81 -3.51 -20.15 -18.27
N ASN A 82 -2.36 -20.28 -18.91
CA ASN A 82 -1.62 -19.14 -19.43
C ASN A 82 -2.04 -18.82 -20.87
N MET A 83 -1.93 -17.55 -21.26
CA MET A 83 -2.39 -17.06 -22.54
C MET A 83 -1.34 -16.20 -23.24
N SER A 84 -1.12 -16.45 -24.52
CA SER A 84 -0.35 -15.60 -25.42
C SER A 84 -1.28 -15.11 -26.53
N THR A 85 -1.42 -13.80 -26.70
CA THR A 85 -2.33 -13.18 -27.66
C THR A 85 -1.58 -12.17 -28.55
N ALA A 86 -1.76 -12.28 -29.86
CA ALA A 86 -1.33 -11.27 -30.83
C ALA A 86 -2.56 -10.87 -31.66
N ALA A 87 -2.99 -9.61 -31.59
CA ALA A 87 -4.14 -9.13 -32.34
C ALA A 87 -3.78 -7.90 -33.20
N SER A 88 -4.24 -7.88 -34.45
CA SER A 88 -4.09 -6.74 -35.36
C SER A 88 -5.33 -5.88 -35.40
N SER A 89 -5.11 -4.57 -35.43
CA SER A 89 -6.11 -3.55 -35.74
C SER A 89 -5.68 -2.64 -36.91
N SER A 90 -4.81 -3.11 -37.78
CA SER A 90 -4.11 -2.30 -38.79
C SER A 90 -3.97 -3.05 -40.10
N THR A 91 -3.71 -2.36 -41.21
CA THR A 91 -3.70 -2.90 -42.59
C THR A 91 -2.30 -3.22 -43.17
N HIS A 92 -1.23 -3.21 -42.37
CA HIS A 92 0.14 -3.35 -42.90
C HIS A 92 0.63 -4.80 -42.98
N GLY A 93 0.79 -5.32 -44.21
CA GLY A 93 0.98 -6.73 -44.61
C GLY A 93 2.09 -7.62 -44.00
N GLN A 94 2.54 -7.40 -42.76
CA GLN A 94 3.40 -8.34 -42.03
C GLN A 94 2.56 -9.44 -41.35
N PRO A 95 3.03 -10.71 -41.33
CA PRO A 95 2.32 -11.78 -40.64
C PRO A 95 2.32 -11.60 -39.12
N PHE A 96 1.28 -12.09 -38.45
CA PHE A 96 1.21 -12.12 -36.98
C PHE A 96 1.54 -13.49 -36.46
N ILE A 97 2.46 -13.56 -35.51
CA ILE A 97 2.89 -14.83 -34.94
C ILE A 97 2.64 -14.81 -33.44
N CYS A 98 1.88 -15.77 -32.95
CA CYS A 98 1.73 -16.03 -31.53
C CYS A 98 2.25 -17.43 -31.22
N SER A 99 3.02 -17.63 -30.16
CA SER A 99 3.65 -18.92 -29.88
C SER A 99 3.71 -19.28 -28.39
N GLY A 100 3.44 -20.53 -28.03
CA GLY A 100 3.69 -21.06 -26.69
C GLY A 100 2.81 -20.42 -25.62
N GLY A 101 1.52 -20.75 -25.60
CA GLY A 101 0.59 -20.25 -24.57
C GLY A 101 1.07 -20.57 -23.15
N GLY A 102 1.53 -21.81 -22.94
CA GLY A 102 2.21 -22.24 -21.72
C GLY A 102 3.70 -21.90 -21.75
N VAL A 103 4.44 -22.57 -22.65
CA VAL A 103 5.91 -22.48 -22.74
C VAL A 103 6.34 -22.19 -24.18
N TYR A 104 7.21 -21.22 -24.35
CA TYR A 104 7.92 -20.96 -25.60
C TYR A 104 9.43 -21.16 -25.41
N ILE A 105 10.06 -21.97 -26.27
CA ILE A 105 11.48 -22.30 -26.22
C ILE A 105 12.11 -21.93 -27.56
N THR A 106 13.15 -21.11 -27.55
CA THR A 106 13.89 -20.75 -28.76
C THR A 106 15.40 -20.71 -28.54
N ASN A 107 16.16 -21.20 -29.52
CA ASN A 107 17.63 -21.21 -29.51
C ASN A 107 18.25 -21.86 -28.25
N ALA A 108 17.53 -22.73 -27.55
CA ALA A 108 17.99 -23.32 -26.30
C ALA A 108 18.60 -24.71 -26.52
N SER A 109 19.41 -25.16 -25.58
CA SER A 109 19.95 -26.52 -25.55
C SER A 109 19.57 -27.22 -24.23
N HIS A 110 19.24 -28.50 -24.27
CA HIS A 110 18.97 -29.29 -23.05
C HIS A 110 17.89 -28.68 -22.15
N VAL A 111 16.67 -28.51 -22.68
CA VAL A 111 15.51 -28.08 -21.88
C VAL A 111 14.66 -29.29 -21.53
N THR A 112 14.44 -29.50 -20.23
CA THR A 112 13.55 -30.54 -19.70
C THR A 112 12.29 -29.90 -19.15
N VAL A 113 11.13 -30.35 -19.60
CA VAL A 113 9.82 -29.94 -19.05
C VAL A 113 9.18 -31.13 -18.36
N ASN A 114 9.02 -31.03 -17.05
CA ASN A 114 8.44 -32.03 -16.17
C ASN A 114 7.13 -31.52 -15.54
N GLY A 115 6.17 -32.42 -15.32
CA GLY A 115 4.94 -32.12 -14.58
C GLY A 115 3.70 -32.03 -15.46
N ILE A 116 2.98 -30.89 -15.42
CA ILE A 116 1.71 -30.70 -16.15
C ILE A 116 1.73 -29.38 -16.92
N VAL A 117 1.40 -29.43 -18.20
CA VAL A 117 1.15 -28.25 -19.05
C VAL A 117 -0.29 -28.33 -19.57
N SER A 118 -1.21 -27.57 -18.98
CA SER A 118 -2.63 -27.71 -19.32
C SER A 118 -3.45 -26.44 -19.41
N SER A 119 -4.49 -26.45 -20.24
CA SER A 119 -5.42 -25.33 -20.38
C SER A 119 -4.76 -24.01 -20.79
N ASN A 120 -3.60 -24.06 -21.44
CA ASN A 120 -2.94 -22.86 -21.96
C ASN A 120 -3.44 -22.55 -23.37
N ALA A 121 -3.32 -21.29 -23.78
CA ALA A 121 -3.71 -20.86 -25.12
C ALA A 121 -2.75 -19.93 -25.80
N VAL A 122 -2.71 -20.09 -27.11
CA VAL A 122 -2.13 -19.15 -28.05
C VAL A 122 -3.23 -18.66 -29.00
N SER A 123 -3.38 -17.34 -29.13
CA SER A 123 -4.40 -16.71 -29.98
C SER A 123 -3.76 -15.64 -30.86
N ALA A 124 -3.66 -15.91 -32.16
CA ALA A 124 -3.35 -14.90 -33.16
C ALA A 124 -4.66 -14.47 -33.84
N SER A 125 -4.95 -13.16 -33.92
CA SER A 125 -6.13 -12.66 -34.61
C SER A 125 -5.85 -11.46 -35.51
N ASP A 126 -6.45 -11.45 -36.70
CA ASP A 126 -6.49 -10.29 -37.60
C ASP A 126 -7.93 -9.92 -37.93
N THR A 127 -8.33 -8.73 -37.50
CA THR A 127 -9.68 -8.20 -37.73
C THR A 127 -9.83 -7.55 -39.10
N HIS A 128 -8.72 -7.14 -39.74
CA HIS A 128 -8.73 -6.40 -41.00
C HIS A 128 -8.57 -7.33 -42.20
N GLY A 129 -8.18 -8.58 -41.94
CA GLY A 129 -8.09 -9.66 -42.91
C GLY A 129 -6.95 -9.51 -43.92
N THR A 130 -6.14 -8.47 -43.82
CA THR A 130 -5.03 -8.24 -44.74
C THR A 130 -3.75 -9.02 -44.36
N HIS A 131 -3.79 -9.87 -43.33
CA HIS A 131 -2.61 -10.61 -42.85
C HIS A 131 -2.86 -12.11 -42.70
N VAL A 132 -1.78 -12.85 -42.95
CA VAL A 132 -1.65 -14.24 -42.52
C VAL A 132 -1.35 -14.26 -41.02
N VAL A 133 -2.11 -15.05 -40.28
CA VAL A 133 -1.93 -15.21 -38.84
C VAL A 133 -1.44 -16.63 -38.54
N TYR A 134 -0.48 -16.73 -37.63
CA TYR A 134 0.13 -17.98 -37.21
C TYR A 134 0.02 -18.13 -35.71
N SER A 135 -0.45 -19.29 -35.26
CA SER A 135 -0.39 -19.68 -33.87
C SER A 135 0.34 -21.00 -33.73
N TYR A 136 1.34 -21.05 -32.84
CA TYR A 136 2.20 -22.20 -32.65
C TYR A 136 2.11 -22.70 -31.21
N GLY A 137 1.71 -23.95 -30.99
CA GLY A 137 1.81 -24.63 -29.69
C GLY A 137 1.07 -23.92 -28.55
N GLY A 138 -0.23 -24.19 -28.38
CA GLY A 138 -0.99 -23.67 -27.22
C GLY A 138 -0.39 -24.05 -25.87
N GLY A 139 0.11 -25.28 -25.75
CA GLY A 139 0.86 -25.75 -24.60
C GLY A 139 2.34 -25.35 -24.69
N ILE A 140 3.07 -25.96 -25.62
CA ILE A 140 4.51 -25.80 -25.80
C ILE A 140 4.82 -25.50 -27.26
N ALA A 141 5.62 -24.46 -27.52
CA ALA A 141 6.18 -24.17 -28.83
C ALA A 141 7.71 -24.12 -28.76
N CYS A 142 8.37 -24.82 -29.67
CA CYS A 142 9.82 -24.92 -29.72
C CYS A 142 10.37 -24.54 -31.11
N PHE A 143 11.38 -23.68 -31.13
CA PHE A 143 12.08 -23.25 -32.34
C PHE A 143 13.59 -23.36 -32.19
N ASN A 144 14.30 -23.83 -33.20
CA ASN A 144 15.76 -23.80 -33.30
C ASN A 144 16.50 -24.29 -32.05
N SER A 145 15.91 -25.26 -31.33
CA SER A 145 16.45 -25.75 -30.06
C SER A 145 16.90 -27.20 -30.19
N THR A 146 17.85 -27.59 -29.35
CA THR A 146 18.46 -28.93 -29.35
C THR A 146 18.21 -29.64 -28.02
N SER A 147 18.05 -30.96 -28.06
CA SER A 147 17.89 -31.82 -26.87
C SER A 147 16.74 -31.41 -25.94
N ILE A 148 15.50 -31.47 -26.41
CA ILE A 148 14.31 -31.20 -25.57
C ILE A 148 13.71 -32.51 -25.07
N VAL A 149 13.52 -32.60 -23.74
CA VAL A 149 12.87 -33.73 -23.08
C VAL A 149 11.56 -33.27 -22.47
N LEU A 150 10.45 -33.84 -22.93
CA LEU A 150 9.11 -33.56 -22.45
C LEU A 150 8.62 -34.75 -21.63
N ASN A 151 8.83 -34.69 -20.32
CA ASN A 151 8.36 -35.67 -19.35
C ASN A 151 7.18 -35.06 -18.57
N THR A 152 6.17 -34.61 -19.32
CA THR A 152 5.04 -33.84 -18.82
C THR A 152 3.74 -34.30 -19.46
N ASN A 153 2.64 -34.18 -18.73
CA ASN A 153 1.30 -34.34 -19.29
C ASN A 153 0.85 -33.02 -19.94
N ILE A 154 0.49 -33.06 -21.22
CA ILE A 154 0.08 -31.91 -22.03
C ILE A 154 -1.39 -32.04 -22.37
N LEU A 155 -2.24 -31.30 -21.65
CA LEU A 155 -3.69 -31.53 -21.62
C LEU A 155 -4.49 -30.28 -21.98
N SER A 156 -5.47 -30.40 -22.86
CA SER A 156 -6.49 -29.34 -23.07
C SER A 156 -5.94 -27.96 -23.46
N ASN A 157 -4.80 -27.91 -24.16
CA ASN A 157 -4.24 -26.64 -24.63
C ASN A 157 -4.78 -26.28 -26.02
N ALA A 158 -4.88 -24.98 -26.33
CA ALA A 158 -5.53 -24.47 -27.53
C ALA A 158 -4.62 -23.56 -28.36
N GLY A 159 -4.63 -23.75 -29.68
CA GLY A 159 -4.02 -22.84 -30.63
C GLY A 159 -5.05 -22.28 -31.60
N LEU A 160 -5.23 -20.97 -31.57
CA LEU A 160 -6.21 -20.23 -32.37
C LEU A 160 -5.50 -19.24 -33.29
N ALA A 161 -5.84 -19.25 -34.58
CA ALA A 161 -5.27 -18.36 -35.60
C ALA A 161 -6.40 -17.79 -36.46
N ASN A 162 -7.09 -16.75 -35.99
CA ASN A 162 -8.30 -16.19 -36.60
C ASN A 162 -8.00 -15.02 -37.55
N THR A 163 -8.53 -15.03 -38.76
CA THR A 163 -8.39 -13.91 -39.71
C THR A 163 -9.63 -13.79 -40.57
N THR A 164 -10.01 -12.57 -40.93
CA THR A 164 -11.26 -12.28 -41.65
C THR A 164 -11.13 -12.36 -43.18
N SER A 165 -9.93 -12.36 -43.78
CA SER A 165 -9.80 -12.50 -45.25
C SER A 165 -8.54 -13.17 -45.81
N LEU A 166 -7.54 -13.54 -45.01
CA LEU A 166 -6.40 -14.36 -45.45
C LEU A 166 -6.37 -15.70 -44.71
N ALA A 167 -5.34 -16.53 -44.93
CA ALA A 167 -5.21 -17.82 -44.26
C ALA A 167 -4.79 -17.65 -42.79
N GLY A 168 -5.46 -18.36 -41.88
CA GLY A 168 -5.04 -18.50 -40.50
C GLY A 168 -4.52 -19.91 -40.25
N TYR A 169 -3.28 -20.00 -39.76
CA TYR A 169 -2.59 -21.28 -39.53
C TYR A 169 -2.39 -21.52 -38.05
N ALA A 170 -3.15 -22.47 -37.49
CA ALA A 170 -2.98 -22.94 -36.13
C ALA A 170 -2.19 -24.26 -36.13
N TYR A 171 -0.93 -24.19 -35.73
CA TYR A 171 -0.04 -25.34 -35.66
C TYR A 171 0.10 -25.84 -34.23
N GLY A 172 -0.67 -26.87 -33.90
CA GLY A 172 -0.60 -27.61 -32.63
C GLY A 172 -1.23 -26.87 -31.44
N GLY A 173 -2.35 -27.37 -30.91
CA GLY A 173 -2.87 -26.89 -29.62
C GLY A 173 -1.97 -27.30 -28.46
N GLY A 174 -1.31 -28.46 -28.57
CA GLY A 174 -0.49 -29.05 -27.50
C GLY A 174 0.98 -28.72 -27.66
N ILE A 175 1.60 -29.26 -28.71
CA ILE A 175 3.02 -29.08 -29.01
C ILE A 175 3.18 -28.59 -30.44
N TYR A 176 4.04 -27.59 -30.62
CA TYR A 176 4.66 -27.26 -31.91
C TYR A 176 6.17 -27.35 -31.78
N TYR A 177 6.84 -27.91 -32.78
CA TYR A 177 8.30 -27.97 -32.82
C TYR A 177 8.83 -27.71 -34.24
N GLU A 178 9.91 -26.94 -34.31
CA GLU A 178 10.74 -26.73 -35.49
C GLU A 178 12.20 -26.91 -35.06
N GLY A 179 12.85 -27.98 -35.52
CA GLY A 179 14.23 -28.34 -35.13
C GLY A 179 14.39 -29.81 -34.75
N THR A 180 15.15 -30.09 -33.68
CA THR A 180 15.38 -31.47 -33.21
C THR A 180 14.09 -32.04 -32.62
N ILE A 181 13.76 -33.28 -32.99
CA ILE A 181 12.56 -33.96 -32.48
C ILE A 181 12.68 -34.11 -30.95
N PRO A 182 11.71 -33.61 -30.17
CA PRO A 182 11.74 -33.75 -28.71
C PRO A 182 11.51 -35.21 -28.29
N VAL A 183 12.16 -35.64 -27.21
CA VAL A 183 11.85 -36.93 -26.57
C VAL A 183 10.63 -36.73 -25.67
N ILE A 184 9.50 -37.33 -26.05
CA ILE A 184 8.24 -37.23 -25.30
C ILE A 184 8.05 -38.52 -24.51
N SER A 185 7.94 -38.39 -23.18
CA SER A 185 7.72 -39.51 -22.25
C SER A 185 6.42 -39.36 -21.43
N GLY A 186 5.70 -38.24 -21.57
CA GLY A 186 4.39 -38.00 -20.96
C GLY A 186 3.20 -38.15 -21.92
N THR A 187 2.00 -37.82 -21.43
CA THR A 187 0.74 -37.97 -22.19
C THR A 187 0.33 -36.68 -22.90
N VAL A 188 -0.14 -36.74 -24.15
CA VAL A 188 -0.65 -35.58 -24.91
C VAL A 188 -2.11 -35.82 -25.31
N ILE A 189 -3.06 -35.18 -24.64
CA ILE A 189 -4.50 -35.46 -24.81
C ILE A 189 -5.32 -34.14 -24.89
N ASN A 190 -6.40 -34.15 -25.68
CA ASN A 190 -7.40 -33.08 -25.79
C ASN A 190 -6.86 -31.71 -26.20
N ASN A 191 -5.75 -31.64 -26.92
CA ASN A 191 -5.20 -30.38 -27.39
C ASN A 191 -5.78 -30.01 -28.76
N ILE A 192 -6.21 -28.76 -28.95
CA ILE A 192 -7.00 -28.34 -30.11
C ILE A 192 -6.21 -27.33 -30.98
N PRO A 193 -5.72 -27.73 -32.17
CA PRO A 193 -5.25 -26.81 -33.20
C PRO A 193 -6.37 -26.52 -34.21
N ASP A 194 -7.17 -25.47 -34.04
CA ASP A 194 -8.08 -25.09 -35.13
C ASP A 194 -8.57 -23.63 -35.07
N ASN A 195 -8.81 -23.12 -36.26
CA ASN A 195 -9.51 -21.89 -36.64
C ASN A 195 -11.05 -22.07 -36.61
N LEU A 196 -11.54 -23.30 -36.45
CA LEU A 196 -12.96 -23.65 -36.28
C LEU A 196 -13.40 -23.76 -34.83
N TYR A 197 -12.91 -22.87 -33.96
CA TYR A 197 -13.54 -22.66 -32.66
C TYR A 197 -14.09 -21.23 -32.51
N PRO A 198 -15.40 -21.09 -32.26
CA PRO A 198 -15.96 -19.82 -31.79
C PRO A 198 -15.28 -19.41 -30.47
N PRO A 199 -15.19 -18.10 -30.17
CA PRO A 199 -14.32 -17.56 -29.14
C PRO A 199 -14.76 -18.02 -27.74
N TYR A 200 -14.10 -19.04 -27.18
CA TYR A 200 -14.41 -19.53 -25.83
C TYR A 200 -13.17 -19.73 -24.96
N PHE A 201 -12.52 -18.62 -24.62
CA PHE A 201 -12.11 -18.44 -23.24
C PHE A 201 -13.29 -17.82 -22.50
N ASN A 202 -14.15 -18.66 -21.94
CA ASN A 202 -15.14 -18.22 -20.98
C ASN A 202 -14.40 -17.83 -19.70
N ILE A 203 -13.82 -16.63 -19.65
CA ILE A 203 -13.44 -16.02 -18.39
C ILE A 203 -14.75 -15.83 -17.64
N CYS A 204 -15.01 -16.73 -16.69
CA CYS A 204 -16.09 -16.62 -15.74
C CYS A 204 -15.47 -16.08 -14.46
N TYR A 205 -15.64 -14.79 -14.20
CA TYR A 205 -15.42 -14.23 -12.87
C TYR A 205 -16.70 -14.43 -12.05
N PHE A 206 -16.55 -14.97 -10.85
CA PHE A 206 -17.64 -15.27 -9.94
C PHE A 206 -17.18 -14.99 -8.51
N ALA A 207 -17.84 -14.07 -7.83
CA ALA A 207 -17.46 -13.64 -6.49
C ALA A 207 -18.65 -13.19 -5.64
N ILE A 208 -18.72 -13.63 -4.38
CA ILE A 208 -19.69 -13.17 -3.39
C ILE A 208 -19.16 -11.90 -2.74
N ASN A 209 -19.95 -10.82 -2.75
CA ASN A 209 -19.60 -9.52 -2.16
C ASN A 209 -18.21 -9.02 -2.61
N SER A 210 -17.85 -9.20 -3.89
CA SER A 210 -16.52 -8.88 -4.42
C SER A 210 -15.37 -9.65 -3.72
N ASN A 211 -15.56 -10.95 -3.46
CA ASN A 211 -14.67 -11.86 -2.73
C ASN A 211 -14.55 -11.59 -1.22
N ALA A 212 -15.57 -11.00 -0.60
CA ALA A 212 -15.60 -10.88 0.84
C ALA A 212 -15.63 -12.27 1.49
N ARG A 213 -14.78 -12.50 2.50
CA ARG A 213 -14.73 -13.79 3.21
C ARG A 213 -15.76 -13.88 4.34
N THR A 214 -16.23 -12.75 4.87
CA THR A 214 -17.26 -12.70 5.90
C THR A 214 -18.31 -11.62 5.61
N THR A 215 -19.52 -11.78 6.16
CA THR A 215 -20.59 -10.77 6.15
C THR A 215 -21.47 -10.91 7.39
N LEU A 216 -22.10 -9.82 7.82
CA LEU A 216 -23.19 -9.88 8.81
C LEU A 216 -24.57 -10.04 8.16
N ASP A 217 -24.68 -9.68 6.88
CA ASP A 217 -25.94 -9.74 6.15
C ASP A 217 -26.10 -11.11 5.47
N THR A 218 -27.25 -11.73 5.65
CA THR A 218 -27.64 -12.92 4.89
C THR A 218 -27.88 -12.61 3.42
N ASN A 219 -28.16 -11.34 3.10
CA ASN A 219 -28.25 -10.82 1.75
C ASN A 219 -26.86 -10.43 1.24
N VAL A 220 -26.44 -11.04 0.14
CA VAL A 220 -25.16 -10.80 -0.52
C VAL A 220 -25.38 -10.45 -1.98
N ALA A 221 -24.39 -9.81 -2.59
CA ALA A 221 -24.34 -9.56 -4.03
C ALA A 221 -23.36 -10.54 -4.69
N ILE A 222 -23.82 -11.30 -5.68
CA ILE A 222 -22.99 -12.18 -6.51
C ILE A 222 -22.56 -11.39 -7.73
N TYR A 223 -21.26 -11.19 -7.90
CA TYR A 223 -20.65 -10.51 -9.04
C TYR A 223 -20.26 -11.55 -10.09
N ILE A 224 -20.67 -11.30 -11.33
CA ILE A 224 -20.56 -12.26 -12.42
C ILE A 224 -20.05 -11.53 -13.66
N GLU A 225 -18.92 -11.98 -14.21
CA GLU A 225 -18.50 -11.60 -15.55
C GLU A 225 -18.32 -12.87 -16.35
N ALA A 226 -19.16 -13.06 -17.37
CA ALA A 226 -19.15 -14.24 -18.20
C ALA A 226 -19.36 -13.81 -19.65
N SER A 227 -18.28 -13.82 -20.44
CA SER A 227 -18.32 -13.43 -21.85
C SER A 227 -18.77 -14.62 -22.72
N ASN A 228 -19.62 -14.39 -23.72
CA ASN A 228 -20.14 -15.40 -24.65
C ASN A 228 -21.00 -16.52 -24.03
N LEU A 229 -21.40 -16.39 -22.76
CA LEU A 229 -22.35 -17.28 -22.10
C LEU A 229 -23.72 -16.58 -22.05
N GLN A 230 -24.80 -17.36 -22.11
CA GLN A 230 -26.16 -16.82 -22.22
C GLN A 230 -26.95 -17.02 -20.94
N VAL A 231 -26.73 -18.17 -20.29
CA VAL A 231 -27.45 -18.56 -19.08
C VAL A 231 -26.48 -19.02 -17.99
N MET A 232 -26.89 -18.86 -16.75
CA MET A 232 -26.22 -19.36 -15.55
C MET A 232 -27.17 -20.21 -14.72
N MET A 233 -26.60 -20.98 -13.82
CA MET A 233 -27.32 -21.69 -12.77
C MET A 233 -26.55 -21.46 -11.48
N LEU A 234 -27.24 -21.01 -10.44
CA LEU A 234 -26.65 -20.71 -9.12
C LEU A 234 -27.33 -21.55 -8.06
N SER A 235 -26.55 -22.13 -7.15
CA SER A 235 -27.06 -23.05 -6.14
C SER A 235 -26.20 -23.05 -4.87
N THR A 236 -26.80 -23.36 -3.73
CA THR A 236 -26.04 -23.71 -2.50
C THR A 236 -25.70 -25.19 -2.42
N ASN A 237 -26.23 -26.00 -3.34
CA ASN A 237 -25.99 -27.42 -3.49
C ASN A 237 -25.09 -27.68 -4.71
N SER A 238 -23.95 -28.35 -4.50
CA SER A 238 -23.01 -28.68 -5.59
C SER A 238 -23.62 -29.51 -6.72
N THR A 239 -24.76 -30.19 -6.51
CA THR A 239 -25.47 -30.96 -7.54
C THR A 239 -26.45 -30.12 -8.35
N PHE A 240 -26.74 -28.89 -7.93
CA PHE A 240 -27.73 -27.99 -8.52
C PHE A 240 -29.16 -28.55 -8.57
N ALA A 241 -29.50 -29.49 -7.68
CA ALA A 241 -30.84 -30.09 -7.63
C ALA A 241 -31.96 -29.09 -7.29
N ASP A 242 -31.62 -27.93 -6.72
CA ASP A 242 -32.50 -26.84 -6.32
C ASP A 242 -32.46 -25.64 -7.29
N ALA A 243 -31.75 -25.74 -8.41
CA ALA A 243 -31.50 -24.61 -9.30
C ALA A 243 -32.00 -24.85 -10.73
N SER A 244 -32.30 -23.75 -11.43
CA SER A 244 -32.70 -23.74 -12.84
C SER A 244 -31.78 -22.79 -13.62
N TRP A 245 -31.68 -23.04 -14.94
CA TRP A 245 -30.97 -22.13 -15.84
C TRP A 245 -31.73 -20.81 -15.96
N GLU A 246 -31.03 -19.70 -15.82
CA GLU A 246 -31.56 -18.34 -15.93
C GLU A 246 -30.60 -17.44 -16.72
N PRO A 247 -31.04 -16.30 -17.29
CA PRO A 247 -30.15 -15.37 -17.98
C PRO A 247 -29.03 -14.83 -17.08
N ILE A 248 -27.83 -14.65 -17.65
CA ILE A 248 -26.71 -14.05 -16.93
C ILE A 248 -26.98 -12.57 -16.67
N VAL A 249 -26.73 -12.14 -15.44
CA VAL A 249 -26.71 -10.72 -15.02
C VAL A 249 -25.38 -10.41 -14.35
N SER A 250 -24.89 -9.16 -14.44
CA SER A 250 -23.57 -8.79 -13.90
C SER A 250 -23.50 -8.76 -12.38
N VAL A 251 -24.64 -8.48 -11.72
CA VAL A 251 -24.78 -8.54 -10.26
C VAL A 251 -26.12 -9.18 -9.92
N LYS A 252 -26.10 -10.27 -9.15
CA LYS A 252 -27.32 -10.94 -8.66
C LYS A 252 -27.42 -10.87 -7.13
N PRO A 253 -28.49 -10.30 -6.56
CA PRO A 253 -28.75 -10.40 -5.13
C PRO A 253 -29.06 -11.86 -4.75
N TRP A 254 -28.56 -12.29 -3.60
CA TRP A 254 -28.74 -13.64 -3.08
C TRP A 254 -28.95 -13.61 -1.58
N THR A 255 -29.90 -14.38 -1.06
CA THR A 255 -30.17 -14.47 0.38
C THR A 255 -29.89 -15.88 0.85
N PHE A 256 -28.96 -16.02 1.79
CA PHE A 256 -28.72 -17.29 2.45
C PHE A 256 -29.79 -17.55 3.52
N LEU A 257 -30.30 -18.77 3.54
CA LEU A 257 -31.11 -19.27 4.64
C LEU A 257 -30.14 -19.74 5.73
N THR A 258 -30.08 -19.02 6.84
CA THR A 258 -29.25 -19.41 8.01
C THR A 258 -30.15 -19.99 9.09
N ASN A 259 -29.59 -20.90 9.90
CA ASN A 259 -30.28 -21.44 11.08
C ASN A 259 -30.11 -20.55 12.33
N GLY A 260 -29.58 -19.33 12.17
CA GLY A 260 -29.74 -18.22 13.11
C GLY A 260 -28.91 -18.19 14.39
N THR A 261 -27.84 -18.98 14.55
CA THR A 261 -27.14 -19.04 15.86
C THR A 261 -25.61 -19.05 15.84
N ALA A 262 -24.93 -19.28 14.71
CA ALA A 262 -23.47 -19.30 14.66
C ALA A 262 -22.94 -18.76 13.33
N PRO A 263 -21.66 -18.34 13.28
CA PRO A 263 -20.95 -18.16 12.04
C PRO A 263 -21.09 -19.40 11.14
N GLU A 264 -21.65 -19.25 9.96
CA GLU A 264 -21.87 -20.37 9.03
C GLU A 264 -21.19 -20.08 7.71
N ALA A 265 -20.27 -20.98 7.30
CA ALA A 265 -19.59 -20.91 6.02
C ALA A 265 -20.56 -21.32 4.91
N MET A 266 -21.03 -20.35 4.16
CA MET A 266 -21.92 -20.52 3.03
C MET A 266 -21.13 -20.60 1.73
N THR A 267 -21.54 -21.52 0.85
CA THR A 267 -20.94 -21.69 -0.48
C THR A 267 -22.02 -21.48 -1.54
N ILE A 268 -21.69 -20.74 -2.60
CA ILE A 268 -22.52 -20.71 -3.82
C ILE A 268 -21.71 -21.35 -4.94
N TYR A 269 -22.34 -22.32 -5.59
CA TYR A 269 -21.86 -22.97 -6.80
C TYR A 269 -22.51 -22.29 -8.01
N ALA A 270 -21.74 -22.12 -9.07
CA ALA A 270 -22.20 -21.58 -10.33
C ALA A 270 -21.82 -22.49 -11.51
N LYS A 271 -22.73 -22.61 -12.47
CA LYS A 271 -22.50 -23.15 -13.81
C LYS A 271 -22.95 -22.13 -14.83
N PHE A 272 -22.29 -22.09 -15.98
CA PHE A 272 -22.67 -21.23 -17.08
C PHE A 272 -22.84 -22.07 -18.34
N SER A 273 -23.73 -21.65 -19.23
CA SER A 273 -23.96 -22.32 -20.50
C SER A 273 -24.19 -21.33 -21.63
N ASN A 274 -23.75 -21.73 -22.82
CA ASN A 274 -24.23 -21.18 -24.07
C ASN A 274 -25.16 -22.23 -24.70
N THR A 275 -26.47 -22.02 -24.58
CA THR A 275 -27.49 -22.97 -25.04
C THR A 275 -27.51 -23.08 -26.55
N ALA A 276 -27.15 -22.02 -27.27
CA ALA A 276 -27.04 -22.05 -28.73
C ALA A 276 -25.94 -23.02 -29.24
N LEU A 277 -24.92 -23.29 -28.41
CA LEU A 277 -23.80 -24.16 -28.77
C LEU A 277 -23.76 -25.50 -28.01
N GLY A 278 -24.72 -25.75 -27.11
CA GLY A 278 -24.74 -26.95 -26.28
C GLY A 278 -23.56 -27.06 -25.30
N TYR A 279 -22.88 -25.95 -25.00
CA TYR A 279 -21.71 -25.91 -24.13
C TYR A 279 -22.09 -25.55 -22.68
N CYS A 280 -21.48 -26.20 -21.70
CA CYS A 280 -21.55 -25.86 -20.27
C CYS A 280 -20.15 -25.74 -19.68
N THR A 281 -19.94 -24.80 -18.76
CA THR A 281 -18.70 -24.70 -17.99
C THR A 281 -18.61 -25.79 -16.93
N GLU A 282 -17.40 -26.02 -16.44
CA GLU A 282 -17.19 -26.67 -15.13
C GLU A 282 -17.91 -25.90 -14.02
N ILE A 283 -18.10 -26.57 -12.87
CA ILE A 283 -18.62 -25.94 -11.66
C ILE A 283 -17.55 -25.01 -11.09
N ILE A 284 -17.88 -23.74 -10.91
CA ILE A 284 -17.09 -22.82 -10.11
C ILE A 284 -17.84 -22.49 -8.81
N LEU A 285 -17.12 -22.04 -7.79
CA LEU A 285 -17.71 -21.72 -6.51
C LEU A 285 -17.00 -20.57 -5.83
N ASP A 286 -17.70 -19.93 -4.90
CA ASP A 286 -17.12 -19.01 -3.92
C ASP A 286 -17.80 -19.20 -2.56
N LYS A 287 -17.13 -18.73 -1.50
CA LYS A 287 -17.51 -18.97 -0.11
C LYS A 287 -17.48 -17.68 0.72
N ILE A 288 -18.47 -17.54 1.60
CA ILE A 288 -18.57 -16.45 2.57
C ILE A 288 -19.04 -16.99 3.93
N THR A 289 -18.50 -16.49 5.03
CA THR A 289 -18.96 -16.83 6.38
C THR A 289 -19.92 -15.77 6.90
N ILE A 290 -21.14 -16.15 7.23
CA ILE A 290 -22.17 -15.21 7.72
C ILE A 290 -22.14 -15.18 9.23
N GLY A 291 -22.14 -14.00 9.85
CA GLY A 291 -22.27 -13.83 11.30
C GLY A 291 -20.95 -13.76 12.07
N GLN A 292 -19.80 -13.90 11.40
CA GLN A 292 -18.50 -13.64 12.03
C GLN A 292 -18.15 -12.16 11.94
N ASN A 293 -18.28 -11.45 13.05
CA ASN A 293 -17.77 -10.09 13.21
C ASN A 293 -16.63 -10.00 14.21
N ASN A 294 -16.39 -11.04 15.00
CA ASN A 294 -15.33 -11.06 16.00
C ASN A 294 -14.16 -11.90 15.48
N PHE A 295 -12.95 -11.34 15.59
CA PHE A 295 -11.71 -12.01 15.26
C PHE A 295 -10.77 -11.98 16.46
N TYR A 296 -10.16 -13.11 16.79
CA TYR A 296 -9.22 -13.26 17.90
C TYR A 296 -7.82 -13.52 17.34
N ILE A 297 -6.82 -12.76 17.79
CA ILE A 297 -5.45 -12.82 17.28
C ILE A 297 -4.47 -12.92 18.45
N ALA A 298 -3.59 -13.93 18.41
CA ALA A 298 -2.59 -14.16 19.43
C ALA A 298 -1.22 -14.44 18.81
N THR A 299 -0.14 -14.06 19.51
CA THR A 299 1.24 -14.37 19.06
C THR A 299 1.55 -15.87 19.05
N SER A 300 0.76 -16.68 19.76
CA SER A 300 0.78 -18.14 19.74
C SER A 300 -0.31 -18.75 18.83
N GLY A 301 -1.03 -17.92 18.07
CA GLY A 301 -2.10 -18.35 17.19
C GLY A 301 -1.58 -19.04 15.93
N SER A 302 -2.50 -19.38 15.02
CA SER A 302 -2.16 -19.92 13.70
C SER A 302 -3.06 -19.32 12.63
N ASP A 303 -2.48 -18.92 11.50
CA ASP A 303 -3.27 -18.44 10.35
C ASP A 303 -4.01 -19.54 9.58
N THR A 304 -3.86 -20.80 10.04
CA THR A 304 -4.75 -21.90 9.63
C THR A 304 -6.08 -21.88 10.36
N ASN A 305 -6.19 -21.16 11.48
CA ASN A 305 -7.45 -20.98 12.20
C ASN A 305 -8.32 -19.94 11.47
N ASP A 306 -9.61 -19.90 11.80
CA ASP A 306 -10.55 -18.89 11.27
C ASP A 306 -10.61 -17.62 12.13
N GLY A 307 -10.02 -17.65 13.33
CA GLY A 307 -10.05 -16.57 14.31
C GLY A 307 -11.43 -16.33 14.91
N ALA A 308 -12.39 -17.24 14.75
CA ALA A 308 -13.77 -17.04 15.20
C ALA A 308 -13.95 -17.22 16.72
N ALA A 309 -13.00 -17.86 17.40
CA ALA A 309 -13.07 -18.12 18.84
C ALA A 309 -11.71 -17.90 19.55
N PRO A 310 -11.70 -17.52 20.84
CA PRO A 310 -10.48 -17.37 21.64
C PRO A 310 -9.58 -18.60 21.69
N SER A 311 -10.16 -19.80 21.59
CA SER A 311 -9.43 -21.08 21.62
C SER A 311 -8.72 -21.42 20.30
N ALA A 312 -9.06 -20.74 19.21
CA ALA A 312 -8.46 -20.90 17.89
C ALA A 312 -8.15 -19.52 17.27
N PRO A 313 -7.27 -18.72 17.90
CA PRO A 313 -6.95 -17.39 17.39
C PRO A 313 -6.07 -17.47 16.14
N LEU A 314 -6.21 -16.48 15.27
CA LEU A 314 -5.27 -16.22 14.18
C LEU A 314 -3.90 -15.81 14.75
N HIS A 315 -2.85 -15.96 13.94
CA HIS A 315 -1.53 -15.41 14.27
C HIS A 315 -1.41 -13.97 13.78
N SER A 316 -1.89 -13.70 12.56
CA SER A 316 -1.67 -12.44 11.87
C SER A 316 -2.83 -11.47 11.99
N VAL A 317 -2.49 -10.24 12.39
CA VAL A 317 -3.43 -9.11 12.41
C VAL A 317 -3.86 -8.75 11.00
N GLN A 318 -2.92 -8.73 10.03
CA GLN A 318 -3.25 -8.45 8.64
C GLN A 318 -4.24 -9.48 8.09
N LYS A 319 -4.05 -10.76 8.41
CA LYS A 319 -4.95 -11.82 7.96
C LYS A 319 -6.39 -11.59 8.45
N ALA A 320 -6.56 -11.19 9.71
CA ALA A 320 -7.87 -10.87 10.26
C ALA A 320 -8.53 -9.70 9.51
N ILE A 321 -7.77 -8.65 9.18
CA ILE A 321 -8.25 -7.50 8.39
C ILE A 321 -8.66 -7.94 6.98
N ASP A 322 -7.83 -8.73 6.31
CA ASP A 322 -8.11 -9.25 4.96
C ASP A 322 -9.35 -10.15 4.94
N MET A 323 -9.63 -10.86 6.05
CA MET A 323 -10.80 -11.73 6.19
C MET A 323 -12.08 -10.95 6.52
N CYS A 324 -12.01 -10.00 7.45
CA CYS A 324 -13.19 -9.41 8.06
C CYS A 324 -13.92 -8.39 7.17
N GLY A 325 -13.19 -7.74 6.25
CA GLY A 325 -13.75 -6.64 5.47
C GLY A 325 -14.18 -5.47 6.36
N SER A 326 -15.45 -5.06 6.28
CA SER A 326 -16.04 -3.98 7.10
C SER A 326 -17.00 -4.52 8.17
N ASN A 327 -17.27 -3.75 9.24
CA ASN A 327 -18.18 -4.11 10.35
C ASN A 327 -17.67 -5.23 11.27
N ALA A 328 -16.40 -5.18 11.66
CA ALA A 328 -15.77 -6.20 12.49
C ALA A 328 -15.12 -5.63 13.76
N THR A 329 -15.02 -6.47 14.77
CA THR A 329 -14.24 -6.24 15.98
C THR A 329 -13.12 -7.27 16.03
N ILE A 330 -11.90 -6.78 16.17
CA ILE A 330 -10.66 -7.54 16.08
C ILE A 330 -9.96 -7.41 17.43
N TYR A 331 -10.00 -8.48 18.20
CA TYR A 331 -9.39 -8.61 19.52
C TYR A 331 -7.97 -9.15 19.37
N ILE A 332 -6.99 -8.43 19.91
CA ILE A 332 -5.58 -8.77 19.74
C ILE A 332 -4.94 -8.91 21.11
N SER A 333 -4.32 -10.06 21.34
CA SER A 333 -3.60 -10.32 22.57
C SER A 333 -2.43 -9.34 22.72
N GLN A 334 -2.03 -9.08 23.95
CA GLN A 334 -0.76 -8.44 24.25
C GLN A 334 0.40 -9.29 23.70
N GLY A 335 1.46 -8.62 23.25
CA GLY A 335 2.58 -9.26 22.58
C GLY A 335 3.18 -8.35 21.52
N THR A 336 4.22 -8.83 20.85
CA THR A 336 4.90 -8.10 19.77
C THR A 336 4.68 -8.80 18.43
N TYR A 337 4.15 -8.05 17.47
CA TYR A 337 3.92 -8.46 16.10
C TYR A 337 4.87 -7.70 15.18
N THR A 338 5.52 -8.37 14.23
CA THR A 338 6.50 -7.79 13.30
C THR A 338 6.17 -8.14 11.85
N PRO A 339 6.70 -7.40 10.85
CA PRO A 339 6.56 -7.75 9.44
C PRO A 339 6.96 -9.22 9.19
N GLY A 340 6.09 -9.99 8.54
CA GLY A 340 6.28 -11.42 8.29
C GLY A 340 6.04 -12.34 9.49
N ASN A 341 5.80 -11.78 10.68
CA ASN A 341 5.44 -12.50 11.89
C ASN A 341 4.25 -11.81 12.57
N GLY A 342 3.10 -11.96 11.91
CA GLY A 342 1.82 -11.42 12.35
C GLY A 342 1.43 -10.07 11.73
N LEU A 343 2.37 -9.37 11.09
CA LEU A 343 2.13 -8.19 10.25
C LEU A 343 2.43 -8.47 8.77
N SER A 344 1.88 -7.63 7.90
CA SER A 344 2.13 -7.59 6.46
C SER A 344 3.58 -7.24 6.13
N ASN A 345 4.00 -7.64 4.93
CA ASN A 345 5.25 -7.25 4.25
C ASN A 345 4.96 -6.52 2.93
N ILE A 346 3.72 -6.07 2.70
CA ILE A 346 3.31 -5.49 1.42
C ILE A 346 3.89 -4.07 1.28
N SER A 347 4.52 -3.82 0.12
CA SER A 347 4.98 -2.49 -0.25
C SER A 347 3.87 -1.71 -0.96
N ILE A 348 3.57 -0.52 -0.47
CA ILE A 348 2.62 0.43 -1.06
C ILE A 348 3.36 1.74 -1.28
N ALA A 349 3.31 2.28 -2.50
CA ALA A 349 4.03 3.49 -2.89
C ALA A 349 5.54 3.45 -2.55
N GLY A 350 6.16 2.28 -2.68
CA GLY A 350 7.60 2.09 -2.45
C GLY A 350 8.02 1.99 -0.98
N SER A 351 7.08 2.00 -0.03
CA SER A 351 7.35 1.76 1.39
C SER A 351 6.73 0.44 1.83
N ALA A 352 7.49 -0.42 2.51
CA ALA A 352 6.93 -1.59 3.18
C ALA A 352 6.01 -1.15 4.33
N ASN A 353 4.89 -1.87 4.52
CA ASN A 353 3.90 -1.55 5.54
C ASN A 353 3.58 -2.79 6.38
N GLY A 354 3.54 -2.63 7.70
CA GLY A 354 3.19 -3.66 8.66
C GLY A 354 1.69 -3.93 8.69
N LEU A 355 0.87 -2.93 9.02
CA LEU A 355 -0.59 -3.06 9.03
C LEU A 355 -1.21 -2.21 7.93
N VAL A 356 -2.02 -2.80 7.06
CA VAL A 356 -2.67 -2.12 5.94
C VAL A 356 -4.18 -2.23 6.07
N ILE A 357 -4.85 -1.08 6.18
CA ILE A 357 -6.30 -0.96 6.24
C ILE A 357 -6.73 -0.02 5.12
N THR A 358 -7.44 -0.54 4.12
CA THR A 358 -7.85 0.27 2.95
C THR A 358 -9.31 0.04 2.60
N ASN A 359 -10.05 1.12 2.36
CA ASN A 359 -11.46 1.07 1.93
C ASN A 359 -12.37 0.31 2.93
N MET A 360 -12.11 0.47 4.22
CA MET A 360 -12.86 -0.22 5.29
C MET A 360 -13.70 0.74 6.11
N LYS A 361 -14.82 0.22 6.63
CA LYS A 361 -15.71 0.94 7.54
C LYS A 361 -16.10 0.12 8.77
N ASN A 362 -16.39 0.80 9.88
CA ASN A 362 -16.92 0.21 11.10
C ASN A 362 -16.02 -0.91 11.67
N ILE A 363 -14.70 -0.67 11.75
CA ILE A 363 -13.74 -1.63 12.30
C ILE A 363 -13.30 -1.18 13.69
N ASN A 364 -13.33 -2.11 14.65
CA ASN A 364 -12.77 -1.94 15.98
C ASN A 364 -11.51 -2.81 16.11
N LEU A 365 -10.33 -2.20 16.18
CA LEU A 365 -9.06 -2.86 16.51
C LEU A 365 -8.80 -2.67 18.00
N LEU A 366 -8.85 -3.76 18.76
CA LEU A 366 -8.77 -3.74 20.22
C LEU A 366 -7.57 -4.56 20.70
N GLY A 367 -6.48 -3.89 21.04
CA GLY A 367 -5.26 -4.50 21.54
C GLY A 367 -5.23 -4.74 23.05
N GLY A 368 -4.16 -5.41 23.50
CA GLY A 368 -3.80 -5.56 24.90
C GLY A 368 -4.52 -6.66 25.65
N TYR A 369 -5.21 -7.59 24.97
CA TYR A 369 -5.94 -8.67 25.62
C TYR A 369 -5.00 -9.73 26.23
N ASP A 370 -5.42 -10.35 27.33
CA ASP A 370 -4.76 -11.59 27.78
C ASP A 370 -4.94 -12.73 26.75
N LEU A 371 -4.22 -13.85 26.93
CA LEU A 371 -4.30 -15.00 26.01
C LEU A 371 -5.66 -15.71 26.03
N ALA A 372 -6.49 -15.47 27.06
CA ALA A 372 -7.85 -15.99 27.16
C ALA A 372 -8.89 -15.04 26.53
N PHE A 373 -8.45 -13.86 26.06
CA PHE A 373 -9.30 -12.76 25.59
C PHE A 373 -10.37 -12.34 26.61
N SER A 374 -10.08 -12.46 27.90
CA SER A 374 -11.03 -12.18 28.98
C SER A 374 -11.04 -10.70 29.40
N ALA A 375 -9.88 -10.04 29.31
CA ALA A 375 -9.73 -8.62 29.61
C ALA A 375 -8.55 -8.00 28.84
N ALA A 376 -8.63 -6.69 28.58
CA ALA A 376 -7.49 -5.90 28.11
C ALA A 376 -6.60 -5.53 29.30
N THR A 377 -5.52 -6.29 29.51
CA THR A 377 -4.61 -6.17 30.65
C THR A 377 -3.32 -5.41 30.33
N GLY A 378 -3.04 -5.13 29.05
CA GLY A 378 -1.79 -4.52 28.60
C GLY A 378 -1.92 -3.76 27.29
N VAL A 379 -0.87 -3.81 26.47
CA VAL A 379 -0.82 -3.21 25.13
C VAL A 379 -0.37 -4.23 24.09
N THR A 380 -0.90 -4.13 22.89
CA THR A 380 -0.38 -4.85 21.72
C THR A 380 0.71 -4.02 21.05
N THR A 381 1.90 -4.58 20.88
CA THR A 381 3.02 -3.90 20.21
C THR A 381 3.06 -4.29 18.75
N LEU A 382 2.90 -3.32 17.86
CA LEU A 382 3.16 -3.45 16.43
C LEU A 382 4.53 -2.83 16.16
N ASN A 383 5.51 -3.68 15.86
CA ASN A 383 6.89 -3.28 15.63
C ASN A 383 7.18 -3.33 14.13
N GLY A 384 7.42 -2.17 13.53
CA GLY A 384 7.59 -2.04 12.07
C GLY A 384 8.90 -2.61 11.52
N GLN A 385 9.92 -2.89 12.33
CA GLN A 385 11.24 -3.37 11.88
C GLN A 385 11.78 -2.65 10.63
N ASN A 386 11.76 -1.31 10.63
CA ASN A 386 12.11 -0.46 9.48
C ASN A 386 11.10 -0.42 8.33
N SER A 387 9.85 -0.79 8.57
CA SER A 387 8.70 -0.57 7.69
C SER A 387 7.74 0.42 8.33
N ARG A 388 6.83 1.03 7.56
CA ARG A 388 5.71 1.79 8.14
C ARG A 388 4.89 0.87 9.04
N VAL A 389 4.53 1.27 10.26
CA VAL A 389 3.80 0.35 11.16
C VAL A 389 2.33 0.22 10.76
N LEU A 390 1.63 1.34 10.54
CA LEU A 390 0.23 1.38 10.11
C LEU A 390 0.05 2.27 8.88
N TYR A 391 -0.57 1.71 7.84
CA TYR A 391 -1.09 2.38 6.66
C TYR A 391 -2.62 2.29 6.65
N GLY A 392 -3.28 3.44 6.69
CA GLY A 392 -4.73 3.59 6.59
C GLY A 392 -5.12 4.48 5.42
N GLU A 393 -6.05 4.04 4.57
CA GLU A 393 -6.56 4.86 3.46
C GLU A 393 -8.05 4.63 3.23
N ASN A 394 -8.81 5.70 2.97
CA ASN A 394 -10.25 5.66 2.70
C ASN A 394 -11.02 4.95 3.83
N LEU A 395 -10.84 5.45 5.05
CA LEU A 395 -11.36 4.82 6.27
C LEU A 395 -12.61 5.55 6.78
N SER A 396 -13.58 4.80 7.32
CA SER A 396 -14.77 5.40 7.93
C SER A 396 -15.18 4.71 9.23
N ASN A 397 -15.35 5.47 10.31
CA ASN A 397 -15.75 4.95 11.63
C ASN A 397 -14.84 3.79 12.09
N ILE A 398 -13.53 4.04 12.15
CA ILE A 398 -12.55 3.08 12.65
C ILE A 398 -12.20 3.44 14.09
N PHE A 399 -12.14 2.44 14.96
CA PHE A 399 -11.71 2.59 16.34
C PHE A 399 -10.46 1.76 16.60
N ILE A 400 -9.41 2.36 17.14
CA ILE A 400 -8.14 1.71 17.46
C ILE A 400 -7.79 1.94 18.93
N SER A 401 -7.57 0.89 19.71
CA SER A 401 -7.37 0.99 21.16
C SER A 401 -6.24 0.09 21.68
N ASN A 402 -5.45 0.60 22.64
CA ASN A 402 -4.42 -0.15 23.39
C ASN A 402 -3.28 -0.72 22.53
N PHE A 403 -2.70 0.12 21.67
CA PHE A 403 -1.56 -0.27 20.82
C PHE A 403 -0.31 0.56 21.11
N GLN A 404 0.84 -0.08 20.94
CA GLN A 404 2.13 0.57 20.79
C GLN A 404 2.64 0.36 19.36
N PHE A 405 2.84 1.44 18.61
CA PHE A 405 3.49 1.46 17.31
C PHE A 405 4.96 1.82 17.50
N THR A 406 5.89 0.96 17.05
CA THR A 406 7.31 1.21 17.28
C THR A 406 8.21 0.84 16.13
N THR A 407 9.41 1.44 16.07
CA THR A 407 10.48 1.14 15.11
C THR A 407 10.04 1.23 13.64
N GLY A 408 9.09 2.12 13.37
CA GLY A 408 8.62 2.37 12.02
C GLY A 408 9.68 3.14 11.22
N ASN A 409 9.86 2.82 9.93
CA ASN A 409 10.70 3.60 9.03
C ASN A 409 10.02 3.71 7.67
N ALA A 410 9.62 4.93 7.30
CA ALA A 410 9.04 5.24 6.00
C ALA A 410 9.21 6.73 5.72
N ALA A 411 9.23 7.15 4.45
CA ALA A 411 9.41 8.56 4.09
C ALA A 411 8.48 9.51 4.86
N VAL A 412 7.22 9.10 5.00
CA VAL A 412 6.15 9.85 5.66
C VAL A 412 5.38 8.92 6.60
N GLY A 413 4.96 9.41 7.77
CA GLY A 413 4.02 8.68 8.64
C GLY A 413 4.56 7.33 9.11
N ALA A 414 5.82 7.26 9.54
CA ALA A 414 6.52 6.00 9.73
C ALA A 414 5.91 5.11 10.83
N GLY A 415 5.36 5.72 11.88
CA GLY A 415 4.47 4.99 12.80
C GLY A 415 3.11 4.79 12.16
N ILE A 416 2.39 5.88 11.93
CA ILE A 416 1.01 5.88 11.46
C ILE A 416 0.90 6.79 10.23
N PHE A 417 0.40 6.26 9.13
CA PHE A 417 -0.04 7.04 7.99
C PHE A 417 -1.54 6.82 7.80
N ILE A 418 -2.33 7.89 7.81
CA ILE A 418 -3.77 7.81 7.57
C ILE A 418 -4.17 8.89 6.57
N SER A 419 -4.69 8.48 5.42
CA SER A 419 -5.25 9.37 4.40
C SER A 419 -6.75 9.15 4.24
N ASN A 420 -7.49 10.25 4.01
CA ASN A 420 -8.92 10.23 3.72
C ASN A 420 -9.73 9.41 4.74
N ALA A 421 -9.60 9.72 6.03
CA ALA A 421 -10.36 9.04 7.08
C ALA A 421 -11.45 9.94 7.67
N THR A 422 -12.62 9.36 7.93
CA THR A 422 -13.75 10.03 8.60
C THR A 422 -14.14 9.27 9.85
N LEU A 423 -14.41 9.97 10.97
CA LEU A 423 -14.77 9.35 12.25
C LEU A 423 -13.74 8.33 12.77
N LEU A 424 -12.44 8.55 12.50
CA LEU A 424 -11.38 7.77 13.13
C LEU A 424 -11.34 8.13 14.62
N ARG A 425 -11.30 7.11 15.48
CA ARG A 425 -11.16 7.26 16.92
C ARG A 425 -10.00 6.42 17.42
N THR A 426 -9.12 7.02 18.21
CA THR A 426 -8.07 6.27 18.90
C THR A 426 -8.11 6.50 20.39
N THR A 427 -7.72 5.49 21.18
CA THR A 427 -7.51 5.64 22.62
C THR A 427 -6.35 4.78 23.09
N ASN A 428 -5.60 5.29 24.08
CA ASN A 428 -4.45 4.58 24.67
C ASN A 428 -3.47 4.07 23.60
N ILE A 429 -3.00 4.98 22.75
CA ILE A 429 -2.04 4.67 21.69
C ILE A 429 -0.67 5.23 22.05
N THR A 430 0.39 4.48 21.80
CA THR A 430 1.76 4.98 21.95
C THR A 430 2.48 4.84 20.61
N VAL A 431 3.13 5.90 20.12
CA VAL A 431 3.98 5.85 18.93
C VAL A 431 5.40 6.24 19.34
N THR A 432 6.35 5.31 19.21
CA THR A 432 7.71 5.50 19.76
C THR A 432 8.81 4.96 18.88
N GLY A 433 9.92 5.70 18.74
CA GLY A 433 11.08 5.23 17.99
C GLY A 433 10.81 5.06 16.49
N CYS A 434 9.89 5.86 15.94
CA CYS A 434 9.60 5.87 14.51
C CYS A 434 10.41 6.95 13.79
N TYR A 435 10.76 6.68 12.55
CA TYR A 435 11.70 7.44 11.75
C TYR A 435 11.08 7.82 10.40
N GLY A 436 10.90 9.12 10.12
CA GLY A 436 10.25 9.57 8.89
C GLY A 436 10.87 10.82 8.27
N PRO A 437 11.74 10.71 7.25
CA PRO A 437 12.57 11.83 6.78
C PRO A 437 11.81 12.99 6.12
N GLN A 438 10.58 12.81 5.64
CA GLN A 438 9.82 13.84 4.89
C GLN A 438 8.61 14.40 5.66
N GLY A 439 8.20 13.79 6.78
CA GLY A 439 7.13 14.33 7.62
C GLY A 439 6.34 13.31 8.42
N GLY A 440 5.73 13.73 9.52
CA GLY A 440 4.93 12.88 10.40
C GLY A 440 5.74 11.71 10.93
N GLY A 441 6.96 11.95 11.44
CA GLY A 441 7.88 10.89 11.86
C GLY A 441 7.20 9.84 12.75
N ALA A 442 6.30 10.28 13.62
CA ALA A 442 5.36 9.38 14.30
C ALA A 442 4.07 9.17 13.51
N ALA A 443 3.36 10.25 13.18
CA ALA A 443 2.07 10.16 12.53
C ALA A 443 1.85 11.23 11.45
N PHE A 444 1.33 10.81 10.29
CA PHE A 444 0.96 11.67 9.18
C PHE A 444 -0.49 11.42 8.79
N ILE A 445 -1.34 12.44 8.96
CA ILE A 445 -2.77 12.20 9.12
C ILE A 445 -3.60 13.26 8.36
N PHE A 446 -4.61 12.78 7.62
CA PHE A 446 -5.67 13.59 7.01
C PHE A 446 -7.05 13.08 7.43
N LEU A 447 -7.77 13.85 8.25
CA LEU A 447 -9.00 13.42 8.90
C LEU A 447 -10.17 14.37 8.68
N THR A 448 -11.37 13.82 8.78
CA THR A 448 -12.61 14.56 8.94
C THR A 448 -13.37 14.03 10.17
N ASN A 449 -13.84 14.91 11.05
CA ASN A 449 -14.63 14.57 12.24
C ASN A 449 -14.01 13.45 13.10
N SER A 450 -12.70 13.49 13.34
CA SER A 450 -11.97 12.39 13.99
C SER A 450 -11.33 12.81 15.32
N SER A 451 -11.08 11.84 16.20
CA SER A 451 -10.48 12.06 17.52
C SER A 451 -9.30 11.13 17.74
N ILE A 452 -8.14 11.71 18.02
CA ILE A 452 -6.94 10.97 18.42
C ILE A 452 -6.72 11.25 19.90
N ALA A 453 -7.13 10.31 20.76
CA ALA A 453 -7.11 10.51 22.21
C ALA A 453 -6.10 9.61 22.91
N GLY A 454 -5.62 10.07 24.07
CA GLY A 454 -4.71 9.31 24.94
C GLY A 454 -3.44 8.85 24.23
N SER A 455 -2.97 9.63 23.25
CA SER A 455 -1.86 9.25 22.39
C SER A 455 -0.53 9.79 22.94
N PHE A 456 0.46 8.92 23.14
CA PHE A 456 1.82 9.28 23.56
C PHE A 456 2.77 9.16 22.38
N ILE A 457 3.23 10.29 21.86
CA ILE A 457 4.10 10.33 20.69
C ILE A 457 5.47 10.83 21.13
N ASN A 458 6.47 9.93 21.12
CA ASN A 458 7.78 10.22 21.70
C ASN A 458 8.96 9.60 20.95
N ASN A 459 10.11 10.25 21.04
CA ASN A 459 11.39 9.79 20.51
C ASN A 459 11.34 9.46 19.01
N THR A 460 10.66 10.28 18.21
CA THR A 460 10.76 10.17 16.75
C THR A 460 11.90 11.01 16.21
N PHE A 461 12.54 10.51 15.16
CA PHE A 461 13.72 11.13 14.57
C PHE A 461 13.55 11.30 13.06
N THR A 462 13.86 12.49 12.56
CA THR A 462 13.87 12.78 11.13
C THR A 462 15.24 13.38 10.78
N PRO A 463 16.24 12.58 10.42
CA PRO A 463 17.41 13.12 9.76
C PRO A 463 17.08 13.22 8.27
N SER A 464 17.30 14.39 7.71
CA SER A 464 17.41 14.47 6.26
C SER A 464 18.72 13.82 5.82
N ASP A 465 18.62 12.84 4.94
CA ASP A 465 19.61 12.62 3.88
C ASP A 465 19.94 13.97 3.21
N PRO A 466 21.15 14.25 2.70
CA PRO A 466 21.46 15.46 1.92
C PRO A 466 20.48 15.80 0.78
N ALA A 467 19.59 14.89 0.37
CA ALA A 467 18.46 15.22 -0.50
C ALA A 467 17.43 16.13 0.20
N ALA A 468 17.27 17.35 -0.32
CA ALA A 468 16.54 18.50 0.22
C ALA A 468 15.02 18.32 0.40
N TYR A 469 14.57 17.44 1.30
CA TYR A 469 13.16 17.32 1.66
C TYR A 469 12.83 18.10 2.92
N ASN A 470 11.73 18.85 2.87
CA ASN A 470 11.21 19.55 4.03
C ASN A 470 10.73 18.54 5.07
N ALA A 471 11.00 18.79 6.36
CA ALA A 471 10.40 18.00 7.44
C ALA A 471 9.16 18.71 7.98
N TRP A 472 8.07 17.96 8.03
CA TRP A 472 6.77 18.45 8.47
C TRP A 472 6.28 17.65 9.68
N GLY A 473 6.20 18.25 10.87
CA GLY A 473 5.54 17.64 12.03
C GLY A 473 6.23 16.37 12.51
N CYS A 474 7.37 16.46 13.20
CA CYS A 474 8.17 15.27 13.49
C CYS A 474 7.52 14.31 14.49
N GLY A 475 6.72 14.83 15.42
CA GLY A 475 5.73 14.02 16.12
C GLY A 475 4.54 13.75 15.20
N VAL A 476 3.67 14.75 15.05
CA VAL A 476 2.40 14.65 14.32
C VAL A 476 2.33 15.69 13.22
N TYR A 477 1.96 15.24 12.03
CA TYR A 477 1.46 16.09 10.96
C TYR A 477 -0.04 15.85 10.77
N LEU A 478 -0.84 16.90 10.91
CA LEU A 478 -2.27 16.91 10.65
C LEU A 478 -2.55 17.89 9.49
N GLY A 479 -2.78 17.34 8.30
CA GLY A 479 -2.99 18.10 7.07
C GLY A 479 -4.45 18.06 6.62
N TYR A 480 -4.95 19.15 6.05
CA TYR A 480 -6.26 19.23 5.37
C TYR A 480 -7.40 18.61 6.18
N SER A 481 -7.32 18.73 7.51
CA SER A 481 -8.22 18.02 8.42
C SER A 481 -9.32 18.93 8.95
N THR A 482 -10.52 18.39 9.15
CA THR A 482 -11.68 19.18 9.59
C THR A 482 -12.32 18.60 10.85
N ASN A 483 -12.70 19.45 11.80
CA ASN A 483 -13.41 19.09 13.04
C ASN A 483 -12.72 17.98 13.83
N CYS A 484 -11.39 18.07 13.99
CA CYS A 484 -10.60 17.03 14.64
C CYS A 484 -10.25 17.39 16.09
N THR A 485 -10.14 16.38 16.94
CA THR A 485 -9.63 16.52 18.30
C THR A 485 -8.35 15.71 18.48
N LEU A 486 -7.32 16.32 19.05
CA LEU A 486 -6.07 15.65 19.40
C LEU A 486 -5.79 15.81 20.89
N SER A 487 -5.75 14.71 21.64
CA SER A 487 -5.45 14.73 23.07
C SER A 487 -4.42 13.68 23.48
N GLY A 488 -3.68 13.97 24.55
CA GLY A 488 -2.59 13.13 25.06
C GLY A 488 -1.29 13.91 25.25
N SER A 489 -0.15 13.31 24.88
CA SER A 489 1.15 13.96 24.99
C SER A 489 2.01 13.74 23.75
N ILE A 490 2.59 14.83 23.25
CA ILE A 490 3.55 14.85 22.15
C ILE A 490 4.86 15.36 22.73
N SER A 491 5.85 14.47 22.91
CA SER A 491 7.06 14.86 23.62
C SER A 491 8.34 14.30 23.04
N SER A 492 9.47 14.99 23.27
CA SER A 492 10.81 14.54 22.89
C SER A 492 10.95 14.05 21.44
N ASN A 493 10.17 14.63 20.53
CA ASN A 493 10.34 14.40 19.10
C ASN A 493 11.46 15.31 18.58
N PHE A 494 12.35 14.76 17.76
CA PHE A 494 13.52 15.48 17.27
C PHE A 494 13.56 15.51 15.75
N SER A 495 13.41 16.70 15.21
CA SER A 495 13.60 17.00 13.79
C SER A 495 14.99 17.52 13.53
N ARG A 496 15.70 16.94 12.57
CA ARG A 496 16.98 17.46 12.11
C ARG A 496 17.07 17.46 10.59
N VAL A 497 16.94 18.64 10.01
CA VAL A 497 16.99 18.83 8.56
C VAL A 497 18.26 19.54 8.13
N HIS A 498 18.71 19.20 6.93
CA HIS A 498 19.88 19.70 6.25
C HIS A 498 19.42 20.34 4.95
N ASN A 499 19.60 21.65 4.82
CA ASN A 499 19.26 22.39 3.60
C ASN A 499 17.80 22.22 3.11
N ALA A 500 16.85 22.07 4.03
CA ALA A 500 15.42 22.12 3.73
C ALA A 500 14.64 22.78 4.89
N TYR A 501 13.38 23.15 4.65
CA TYR A 501 12.54 23.76 5.68
C TYR A 501 12.14 22.74 6.75
N ASN A 502 12.00 23.20 7.98
CA ASN A 502 11.62 22.35 9.09
C ASN A 502 10.52 23.02 9.90
N PHE A 503 9.34 22.38 9.93
CA PHE A 503 8.12 22.94 10.51
C PHE A 503 7.54 21.97 11.54
N GLY A 504 7.32 22.43 12.77
CA GLY A 504 6.64 21.65 13.81
C GLY A 504 7.48 20.51 14.38
N GLY A 505 8.31 20.76 15.38
CA GLY A 505 9.08 19.72 16.06
C GLY A 505 8.16 18.69 16.74
N GLY A 506 7.09 19.16 17.39
CA GLY A 506 6.05 18.31 17.96
C GLY A 506 4.87 18.09 17.02
N LEU A 507 4.14 19.15 16.71
CA LEU A 507 2.88 19.12 15.97
C LEU A 507 2.90 20.13 14.82
N TYR A 508 2.47 19.71 13.64
CA TYR A 508 2.21 20.58 12.51
C TYR A 508 0.75 20.44 12.06
N LEU A 509 -0.01 21.53 12.17
CA LEU A 509 -1.35 21.72 11.59
C LEU A 509 -1.24 22.49 10.25
N ASP A 510 -1.50 21.83 9.12
CA ASP A 510 -1.53 22.47 7.79
C ASP A 510 -2.93 22.44 7.19
N ASN A 511 -3.48 23.62 6.88
CA ASN A 511 -4.79 23.77 6.25
C ASN A 511 -5.92 23.04 7.02
N THR A 512 -5.85 23.04 8.35
CA THR A 512 -6.83 22.39 9.23
C THR A 512 -7.94 23.35 9.63
N ILE A 513 -9.18 22.87 9.75
CA ILE A 513 -10.35 23.68 10.11
C ILE A 513 -11.06 23.07 11.34
N GLY A 514 -11.44 23.89 12.32
CA GLY A 514 -12.24 23.44 13.47
C GLY A 514 -11.53 22.41 14.34
N THR A 515 -10.20 22.49 14.44
CA THR A 515 -9.39 21.49 15.16
C THR A 515 -9.10 21.94 16.58
N THR A 516 -9.31 21.06 17.55
CA THR A 516 -8.97 21.24 18.96
C THR A 516 -7.79 20.35 19.35
N VAL A 517 -6.79 20.92 20.00
CA VAL A 517 -5.62 20.21 20.51
C VAL A 517 -5.60 20.32 22.03
N ASP A 518 -6.00 19.26 22.72
CA ASP A 518 -6.04 19.13 24.18
C ASP A 518 -4.86 18.29 24.68
N SER A 519 -3.64 18.79 24.46
CA SER A 519 -2.41 17.98 24.62
C SER A 519 -1.32 18.64 25.46
N VAL A 520 -0.46 17.81 26.05
CA VAL A 520 0.83 18.23 26.62
C VAL A 520 1.92 18.06 25.58
N ILE A 521 2.39 19.17 25.01
CA ILE A 521 3.39 19.22 23.95
C ILE A 521 4.72 19.72 24.56
N LYS A 522 5.67 18.82 24.79
CA LYS A 522 6.89 19.20 25.53
C LYS A 522 8.21 18.61 25.04
N LYS A 523 9.32 19.31 25.23
CA LYS A 523 10.67 18.83 24.88
C LYS A 523 10.83 18.46 23.40
N ASN A 524 9.95 18.93 22.53
CA ASN A 524 10.10 18.69 21.10
C ASN A 524 11.13 19.66 20.55
N ARG A 525 11.95 19.19 19.61
CA ARG A 525 13.04 19.96 19.05
C ARG A 525 12.99 19.94 17.53
N ASN A 526 13.00 21.13 16.96
CA ASN A 526 13.17 21.38 15.55
C ASN A 526 14.57 21.94 15.34
N THR A 527 15.36 21.36 14.44
CA THR A 527 16.72 21.82 14.16
C THR A 527 17.01 21.79 12.66
N ILE A 528 17.52 22.91 12.14
CA ILE A 528 18.09 23.00 10.80
C ILE A 528 19.56 23.29 10.92
N TRP A 529 20.37 22.50 10.22
CA TRP A 529 21.78 22.79 9.97
C TRP A 529 21.95 23.09 8.48
N TRP A 530 22.75 24.12 8.16
CA TRP A 530 23.03 24.60 6.79
C TRP A 530 22.03 25.62 6.20
N THR A 531 22.39 26.23 5.07
CA THR A 531 22.06 27.63 4.71
C THR A 531 20.61 27.98 4.42
N GLY A 532 20.23 29.20 4.82
CA GLY A 532 19.22 30.03 4.17
C GLY A 532 17.77 29.62 4.37
N LEU A 533 17.46 28.82 5.38
CA LEU A 533 16.13 28.23 5.56
C LEU A 533 15.59 28.40 6.98
N ASN A 534 14.27 28.32 7.07
CA ASN A 534 13.52 28.71 8.27
C ASN A 534 13.20 27.49 9.14
N SER A 535 13.54 27.55 10.42
CA SER A 535 13.15 26.55 11.44
C SER A 535 12.05 27.14 12.31
N SER A 536 10.83 26.60 12.19
CA SER A 536 9.66 27.19 12.84
C SER A 536 8.84 26.18 13.64
N GLY A 537 8.33 26.61 14.79
CA GLY A 537 7.42 25.82 15.63
C GLY A 537 8.12 24.66 16.31
N GLY A 538 8.90 24.91 17.36
CA GLY A 538 9.55 23.83 18.13
C GLY A 538 8.52 22.87 18.72
N GLY A 539 7.45 23.42 19.33
CA GLY A 539 6.30 22.66 19.81
C GLY A 539 5.23 22.49 18.73
N VAL A 540 4.56 23.58 18.36
CA VAL A 540 3.41 23.60 17.44
C VAL A 540 3.66 24.56 16.29
N TYR A 541 3.32 24.13 15.07
CA TYR A 541 3.31 24.96 13.86
C TYR A 541 1.91 24.93 13.24
N VAL A 542 1.29 26.10 13.05
CA VAL A 542 -0.05 26.26 12.45
C VAL A 542 0.10 27.05 11.16
N ASN A 543 -0.29 26.47 10.03
CA ASN A 543 -0.26 27.12 8.72
C ASN A 543 -1.60 27.01 8.02
N ARG A 544 -2.15 28.14 7.55
CA ARG A 544 -3.40 28.16 6.77
C ARG A 544 -4.59 27.54 7.50
N GLY A 545 -4.54 27.45 8.83
CA GLY A 545 -5.62 26.87 9.63
C GLY A 545 -6.74 27.87 9.93
N SER A 546 -7.94 27.36 10.23
CA SER A 546 -9.07 28.17 10.68
C SER A 546 -9.80 27.54 11.87
N ASN A 547 -10.27 28.35 12.82
CA ASN A 547 -11.00 27.88 14.01
C ASN A 547 -10.21 26.81 14.79
N ILE A 548 -8.96 27.13 15.11
CA ILE A 548 -8.05 26.22 15.82
C ILE A 548 -8.04 26.57 17.30
N THR A 549 -8.18 25.58 18.18
CA THR A 549 -8.04 25.76 19.63
C THR A 549 -6.88 24.93 20.15
N LEU A 550 -5.90 25.57 20.78
CA LEU A 550 -4.75 24.91 21.43
C LEU A 550 -4.92 25.02 22.96
N ASN A 551 -5.22 23.90 23.61
CA ASN A 551 -5.35 23.76 25.06
C ASN A 551 -4.20 22.93 25.65
N GLY A 552 -4.12 22.88 26.98
CA GLY A 552 -3.15 22.05 27.70
C GLY A 552 -1.86 22.78 28.05
N ALA A 553 -0.71 22.21 27.69
CA ALA A 553 0.60 22.77 28.02
C ALA A 553 1.58 22.61 26.86
N ILE A 554 2.29 23.67 26.50
CA ILE A 554 3.29 23.72 25.44
C ILE A 554 4.59 24.20 26.07
N THR A 555 5.44 23.27 26.50
CA THR A 555 6.59 23.59 27.36
C THR A 555 7.91 22.99 26.94
N GLU A 556 9.02 23.67 27.22
CA GLU A 556 10.38 23.13 26.99
C GLU A 556 10.66 22.73 25.53
N ASN A 557 9.91 23.27 24.57
CA ASN A 557 10.15 23.00 23.16
C ASN A 557 11.23 23.93 22.61
N MET A 558 11.92 23.47 21.57
CA MET A 558 13.06 24.19 21.00
C MET A 558 12.97 24.25 19.48
N SER A 559 13.15 25.44 18.91
CA SER A 559 13.42 25.62 17.49
C SER A 559 14.86 26.12 17.33
N THR A 560 15.64 25.54 16.43
CA THR A 560 17.05 25.89 16.23
C THR A 560 17.38 26.01 14.76
N ALA A 561 17.95 27.15 14.36
CA ALA A 561 18.60 27.32 13.06
C ALA A 561 20.09 27.59 13.30
N ALA A 562 20.97 26.73 12.79
CA ALA A 562 22.41 26.93 12.91
C ALA A 562 23.11 26.83 11.56
N SER A 563 23.97 27.80 11.27
CA SER A 563 24.82 27.81 10.09
C SER A 563 26.24 27.39 10.41
N SER A 564 26.80 26.61 9.50
CA SER A 564 28.23 26.32 9.41
C SER A 564 28.79 26.70 8.03
N SER A 565 28.25 27.73 7.40
CA SER A 565 28.44 27.99 5.98
C SER A 565 28.41 29.48 5.65
N THR A 566 28.95 29.88 4.49
CA THR A 566 29.23 31.27 4.14
C THR A 566 28.21 31.93 3.18
N HIS A 567 27.11 31.26 2.79
CA HIS A 567 26.21 31.82 1.76
C HIS A 567 25.21 32.85 2.31
N GLY A 568 25.43 34.16 2.16
CA GLY A 568 24.72 35.28 2.82
C GLY A 568 23.18 35.41 2.75
N GLN A 569 22.42 34.34 3.01
CA GLN A 569 20.98 34.35 3.23
C GLN A 569 20.70 34.42 4.74
N PRO A 570 19.74 35.24 5.19
CA PRO A 570 19.42 35.36 6.61
C PRO A 570 18.90 34.04 7.19
N PHE A 571 19.22 33.78 8.45
CA PHE A 571 18.67 32.64 9.19
C PHE A 571 17.49 33.09 10.03
N ILE A 572 16.35 32.45 9.85
CA ILE A 572 15.14 32.77 10.60
C ILE A 572 14.71 31.56 11.40
N CYS A 573 14.61 31.75 12.71
CA CYS A 573 14.04 30.78 13.61
C CYS A 573 12.86 31.41 14.33
N SER A 574 11.70 30.73 14.36
CA SER A 574 10.47 31.33 14.89
C SER A 574 9.64 30.36 15.73
N GLY A 575 9.05 30.84 16.83
CA GLY A 575 8.07 30.09 17.61
C GLY A 575 8.66 28.86 18.30
N GLY A 576 9.44 29.06 19.37
CA GLY A 576 9.97 27.93 20.16
C GLY A 576 8.84 27.04 20.68
N GLY A 577 7.78 27.67 21.22
CA GLY A 577 6.54 27.01 21.63
C GLY A 577 5.56 26.86 20.47
N VAL A 578 4.99 27.97 19.99
CA VAL A 578 3.94 28.01 18.96
C VAL A 578 4.34 28.97 17.84
N TYR A 579 4.23 28.53 16.59
CA TYR A 579 4.32 29.38 15.41
C TYR A 579 3.01 29.35 14.63
N ILE A 580 2.44 30.52 14.31
CA ILE A 580 1.16 30.67 13.60
C ILE A 580 1.40 31.51 12.35
N THR A 581 1.06 30.99 11.17
CA THR A 581 1.18 31.71 9.90
C THR A 581 -0.02 31.52 8.99
N ASN A 582 -0.43 32.59 8.30
CA ASN A 582 -1.54 32.57 7.34
C ASN A 582 -2.84 31.94 7.90
N ALA A 583 -3.04 31.99 9.22
CA ALA A 583 -4.16 31.33 9.89
C ALA A 583 -5.21 32.34 10.35
N SER A 584 -6.42 31.87 10.58
CA SER A 584 -7.55 32.67 11.07
C SER A 584 -8.20 32.04 12.29
N TYR A 585 -8.69 32.85 13.23
CA TYR A 585 -9.46 32.36 14.39
C TYR A 585 -8.72 31.28 15.19
N VAL A 586 -7.46 31.56 15.55
CA VAL A 586 -6.66 30.66 16.39
C VAL A 586 -6.76 31.11 17.86
N THR A 587 -7.23 30.23 18.72
CA THR A 587 -7.30 30.43 20.17
C THR A 587 -6.23 29.60 20.86
N VAL A 588 -5.36 30.24 21.62
CA VAL A 588 -4.36 29.57 22.47
C VAL A 588 -4.78 29.71 23.92
N ASN A 589 -5.23 28.60 24.50
CA ASN A 589 -5.71 28.45 25.87
C ASN A 589 -4.90 27.36 26.61
N ALA A 590 -3.58 27.45 26.47
CA ALA A 590 -2.60 26.52 27.04
C ALA A 590 -1.61 27.26 27.94
N ILE A 591 -0.83 26.57 28.78
CA ILE A 591 0.37 27.16 29.39
C ILE A 591 1.52 27.11 28.38
N VAL A 592 2.12 28.25 28.03
CA VAL A 592 3.26 28.31 27.10
C VAL A 592 4.51 28.73 27.87
N SER A 593 5.38 27.77 28.22
CA SER A 593 6.51 28.10 29.09
C SER A 593 7.83 27.39 28.79
N SER A 594 8.93 28.06 29.10
CA SER A 594 10.29 27.50 28.97
C SER A 594 10.64 27.05 27.56
N ASN A 595 9.96 27.57 26.53
CA ASN A 595 10.28 27.27 25.16
C ASN A 595 11.41 28.18 24.65
N THR A 596 12.22 27.67 23.73
CA THR A 596 13.41 28.37 23.23
C THR A 596 13.40 28.43 21.71
N VAL A 597 13.70 29.61 21.18
CA VAL A 597 14.10 29.77 19.78
C VAL A 597 15.56 30.21 19.76
N PHE A 598 16.39 29.52 18.97
CA PHE A 598 17.83 29.78 18.90
C PHE A 598 18.32 29.83 17.46
N ALA A 599 18.77 31.00 17.02
CA ALA A 599 19.44 31.16 15.74
C ALA A 599 20.94 31.40 15.96
N SER A 600 21.81 30.67 15.25
CA SER A 600 23.25 30.86 15.35
C SER A 600 23.95 30.86 14.01
N ASP A 601 24.91 31.77 13.86
CA ASP A 601 25.86 31.83 12.76
C ASP A 601 27.28 31.87 13.31
N THR A 602 28.04 30.82 13.01
CA THR A 602 29.43 30.68 13.46
C THR A 602 30.44 31.29 12.48
N HIS A 603 29.99 31.67 11.27
CA HIS A 603 30.86 32.19 10.21
C HIS A 603 30.72 33.70 10.04
N GLY A 604 29.69 34.28 10.67
CA GLY A 604 29.41 35.70 10.72
C GLY A 604 29.10 36.32 9.36
N ALA A 605 28.79 35.51 8.36
CA ALA A 605 28.42 35.94 7.04
C ALA A 605 26.92 36.29 6.94
N HIS A 606 26.13 36.09 8.01
CA HIS A 606 24.67 36.19 7.93
C HIS A 606 24.02 36.97 9.06
N VAL A 607 22.91 37.60 8.73
CA VAL A 607 21.99 38.15 9.72
C VAL A 607 21.17 37.01 10.31
N VAL A 608 21.11 36.92 11.64
CA VAL A 608 20.35 35.88 12.34
C VAL A 608 19.15 36.48 13.05
N TYR A 609 17.98 35.85 12.87
CA TYR A 609 16.72 36.27 13.45
C TYR A 609 16.12 35.15 14.30
N SER A 610 15.69 35.51 15.50
CA SER A 610 14.98 34.64 16.43
C SER A 610 13.72 35.33 16.91
N TYR A 611 12.56 34.80 16.54
CA TYR A 611 11.26 35.41 16.77
C TYR A 611 10.40 34.56 17.70
N GLY A 612 9.87 35.14 18.79
CA GLY A 612 8.83 34.50 19.59
C GLY A 612 9.28 33.21 20.28
N GLY A 613 10.05 33.30 21.36
CA GLY A 613 10.43 32.10 22.14
C GLY A 613 9.21 31.28 22.58
N GLY A 614 8.17 31.97 23.06
CA GLY A 614 6.87 31.38 23.37
C GLY A 614 6.00 31.25 22.11
N ILE A 615 5.50 32.37 21.60
CA ILE A 615 4.55 32.43 20.47
C ILE A 615 5.05 33.40 19.39
N ALA A 616 5.00 33.00 18.13
CA ALA A 616 5.25 33.86 16.97
C ALA A 616 4.08 33.80 15.98
N CYS A 617 3.60 34.97 15.54
CA CYS A 617 2.44 35.09 14.64
C CYS A 617 2.78 35.91 13.40
N TYR A 618 2.47 35.40 12.21
CA TYR A 618 2.72 36.07 10.93
C TYR A 618 1.48 36.02 10.03
N ASN A 619 1.14 37.13 9.38
CA ASN A 619 0.09 37.20 8.34
C ASN A 619 -1.21 36.47 8.73
N SER A 620 -1.58 36.55 10.00
CA SER A 620 -2.70 35.80 10.58
C SER A 620 -3.70 36.77 11.18
N THR A 621 -4.98 36.40 11.20
CA THR A 621 -6.07 37.25 11.67
C THR A 621 -6.83 36.60 12.83
N SER A 622 -7.41 37.41 13.70
CA SER A 622 -8.27 36.96 14.81
C SER A 622 -7.60 35.93 15.74
N ILE A 623 -6.44 36.27 16.28
CA ILE A 623 -5.72 35.43 17.27
C ILE A 623 -6.14 35.83 18.68
N VAL A 624 -6.56 34.85 19.49
CA VAL A 624 -6.91 35.03 20.90
C VAL A 624 -5.95 34.24 21.78
N LEU A 625 -5.25 34.91 22.68
CA LEU A 625 -4.27 34.34 23.60
C LEU A 625 -4.83 34.38 25.02
N ASN A 626 -5.56 33.33 25.41
CA ASN A 626 -6.04 33.13 26.77
C ASN A 626 -5.05 32.25 27.57
N THR A 627 -3.80 32.69 27.68
CA THR A 627 -2.68 31.84 28.07
C THR A 627 -1.71 32.55 29.01
N ASN A 628 -1.05 31.76 29.88
CA ASN A 628 0.13 32.20 30.61
C ASN A 628 1.40 31.88 29.80
N ILE A 629 2.17 32.92 29.48
CA ILE A 629 3.40 32.86 28.68
C ILE A 629 4.60 33.18 29.56
N LEU A 630 5.33 32.13 29.99
CA LEU A 630 6.28 32.23 31.10
C LEU A 630 7.67 31.73 30.70
N SER A 631 8.72 32.48 31.02
CA SER A 631 10.12 31.98 30.96
C SER A 631 10.58 31.47 29.59
N ASN A 632 10.00 31.96 28.50
CA ASN A 632 10.42 31.60 27.16
C ASN A 632 11.59 32.46 26.70
N ALA A 633 12.44 31.92 25.81
CA ALA A 633 13.67 32.57 25.38
C ALA A 633 13.76 32.70 23.85
N ALA A 634 14.16 33.88 23.39
CA ALA A 634 14.61 34.10 22.02
C ALA A 634 16.09 34.46 22.06
N LEU A 635 16.92 33.64 21.44
CA LEU A 635 18.37 33.70 21.57
C LEU A 635 19.02 33.79 20.19
N THR A 636 19.97 34.72 20.03
CA THR A 636 20.83 34.74 18.84
C THR A 636 22.31 34.65 19.22
N ASN A 637 23.11 34.05 18.33
CA ASN A 637 24.57 34.02 18.41
C ASN A 637 25.17 34.25 17.01
N THR A 638 25.98 35.28 16.84
CA THR A 638 26.58 35.65 15.55
C THR A 638 27.96 36.23 15.78
N SER A 639 28.92 35.88 14.91
CA SER A 639 30.32 36.29 15.06
C SER A 639 30.72 37.54 14.28
N SER A 640 29.94 38.03 13.29
CA SER A 640 30.29 39.28 12.59
C SER A 640 29.17 40.08 11.92
N LEU A 641 27.90 39.65 11.94
CA LEU A 641 26.75 40.44 11.48
C LEU A 641 25.68 40.56 12.57
N ALA A 642 24.70 41.46 12.38
CA ALA A 642 23.65 41.74 13.36
C ALA A 642 22.82 40.49 13.73
N GLY A 643 22.59 40.29 15.03
CA GLY A 643 21.68 39.29 15.57
C GLY A 643 20.43 39.95 16.14
N TYR A 644 19.25 39.44 15.79
CA TYR A 644 17.96 39.98 16.22
C TYR A 644 17.17 38.94 17.01
N ALA A 645 17.23 39.03 18.34
CA ALA A 645 16.38 38.26 19.25
C ALA A 645 15.10 39.06 19.59
N ASN A 646 14.03 38.82 18.83
CA ASN A 646 12.77 39.55 18.95
C ASN A 646 11.71 38.73 19.69
N GLY A 647 11.33 39.19 20.88
CA GLY A 647 10.19 38.68 21.64
C GLY A 647 10.41 37.30 22.25
N GLY A 648 11.02 37.23 23.44
CA GLY A 648 11.11 35.97 24.19
C GLY A 648 9.72 35.36 24.46
N GLY A 649 8.71 36.20 24.72
CA GLY A 649 7.33 35.78 24.97
C GLY A 649 6.49 35.69 23.70
N ILE A 650 6.11 36.85 23.15
CA ILE A 650 5.29 36.96 21.93
C ILE A 650 6.03 37.79 20.87
N TYR A 651 6.00 37.34 19.63
CA TYR A 651 6.30 38.14 18.43
C TYR A 651 5.09 38.12 17.49
N TYR A 652 4.79 39.25 16.84
CA TYR A 652 3.71 39.32 15.85
C TYR A 652 4.05 40.25 14.68
N GLU A 653 3.58 39.87 13.50
CA GLU A 653 3.60 40.66 12.27
C GLU A 653 2.24 40.54 11.58
N GLY A 654 1.52 41.67 11.45
CA GLY A 654 0.15 41.73 10.96
C GLY A 654 -0.86 42.12 12.04
N ALA A 655 -1.97 41.39 12.16
CA ALA A 655 -3.01 41.72 13.14
C ALA A 655 -2.52 41.48 14.58
N ILE A 656 -2.84 42.42 15.47
CA ILE A 656 -2.48 42.35 16.89
C ILE A 656 -3.31 41.24 17.58
N PRO A 657 -2.68 40.24 18.22
CA PRO A 657 -3.40 39.23 19.01
C PRO A 657 -4.10 39.85 20.22
N ALA A 658 -5.31 39.40 20.54
CA ALA A 658 -5.97 39.77 21.80
C ALA A 658 -5.41 38.90 22.94
N VAL A 659 -4.83 39.50 23.97
CA VAL A 659 -4.15 38.77 25.07
C VAL A 659 -4.94 38.90 26.37
N PHE A 660 -5.32 37.76 26.95
CA PHE A 660 -6.16 37.66 28.15
C PHE A 660 -5.47 36.88 29.30
N GLY A 661 -4.14 36.81 29.32
CA GLY A 661 -3.38 36.11 30.37
C GLY A 661 -2.08 36.82 30.77
N THR A 662 -1.23 36.13 31.55
CA THR A 662 0.02 36.71 32.07
C THR A 662 1.20 36.46 31.14
N VAL A 663 2.00 37.48 30.85
CA VAL A 663 3.28 37.37 30.14
C VAL A 663 4.40 37.82 31.06
N SER A 664 5.25 36.90 31.54
CA SER A 664 6.32 37.24 32.49
C SER A 664 7.58 36.38 32.33
N ASN A 665 8.72 36.92 32.79
CA ASN A 665 10.03 36.26 32.81
C ASN A 665 10.56 35.80 31.45
N ASN A 666 10.05 36.33 30.34
CA ASN A 666 10.51 35.95 29.01
C ASN A 666 11.77 36.75 28.62
N MET A 667 12.76 36.09 28.03
CA MET A 667 14.07 36.67 27.73
C MET A 667 14.32 36.78 26.22
N PRO A 668 14.27 37.99 25.64
CA PRO A 668 14.99 38.28 24.41
C PRO A 668 16.47 38.52 24.78
N ASN A 669 17.39 37.69 24.31
CA ASN A 669 18.82 37.88 24.60
C ASN A 669 19.67 37.74 23.33
N ASN A 670 20.42 38.79 23.03
CA ASN A 670 21.56 38.71 22.12
C ASN A 670 22.78 38.37 22.96
N LEU A 671 23.33 37.15 22.78
CA LEU A 671 24.45 36.66 23.59
C LEU A 671 25.76 37.43 23.34
N TYR A 672 25.79 38.34 22.37
CA TYR A 672 26.85 39.33 22.17
C TYR A 672 26.27 40.74 22.21
N PRO A 673 26.80 41.66 23.04
CA PRO A 673 26.54 43.08 22.86
C PRO A 673 27.14 43.54 21.53
N PRO A 674 26.49 44.46 20.79
CA PRO A 674 26.94 44.95 19.49
C PRO A 674 28.35 45.55 19.50
#